data_AF-A0A2M7R5D7-F1
#
_entry.id   AF-A0A2M7R5D7-F1
#
_cell.length_a   1.000
_cell.length_b   1.000
_cell.length_c   1.000
_cell.angle_alpha   90.00
_cell.angle_beta   90.00
_cell.angle_gamma   90.00
#
_symmetry.space_group_name_H-M   'P 1'
#
loop_
_entity.id
_entity.type
_entity.pdbx_description
1 polymer ?
#
loop_
_entity_poly.entity_id
_entity_poly.type
_entity_poly.pdbx_seq_one_letter_code
_entity_poly.pdbx_strand_id
1 'polypeptide(L)'
;MSRILILYCMPEKTGLFLWNNQNLFSNNYLEHHLPTTSLWNEQKEKIGKVFEAVTKSYGTIKDLNLGPGQEADLEDKFIRPVLTELGYAYNVQPLTRRGFKKKRPDYALFKDSSALKTASKDKTEPKKFFSQALTILEAKYWGRRLNDSDKTDILDSRDPTAQTVKYLEDVHLHTDGKINWAILTNGKHWRLFYYKAASRSGNFFEIDLEEILIRGDFEKFLYFYLFFSRDAFIPDPVTGATWLDQHLKGTEDYAARVSTKLKELIFDEVFEGLAEGFVHYRRYALSVKKETDESRKEIFKGCLTLLYRLLFLLYAESRNLLPVGEEGYNKVSLLKLKRDIHQELATTELAKISKQSYAYWAKLESLCNIIANGDSALNVPVYNGGLFETQKNSFLSTNKMPDPFIAKAIEILTTDHEGEYAPSTAPFIDYSSLNVRHLGDIYEGLLEFHVQIAEEEMAEVREKGKSFWKKASEIKKEDKVISRKQTDAVYIENSKHERKATGSYYTPHYIVEYIVRNTVGPMIDEKLEAAKSLLAEFENTTKALQKQKSTSGIQGYRAKMLELGNKVFNTIFDIKVLDPAMGSGHFLVHTVDFISDRIVSFLADYPENPVIKKIEELRAEILKEIKRQGVSIDNSKLTEVNIIKRMVMKRCIYGVDLNDMAVELAKLSLWLDSFTLGAPLSFLDHHLKCGNSLIGVFDISDVIIPGSDAYAKVQRALSFLLQVSELTDATITEAKKSYALYNHVQEEVDPIRRRFDVATAKYFTELGKNVGYLEQLAYTMALDKEAFPENVERCKRALSIAKEKKFFHWKLEFPEVFYTERGEKENSGFNCVIGNPPYETTRLESMGSETKKYLGLYPVAEDKYDYYWFFINKGNELIKKHGYFSSADR
;
A
#
# COMPACT_ATOMS: atom_id res chain seq x y z
N MET A 1 42.54 -39.31 -6.55
CA MET A 1 42.18 -38.54 -7.76
C MET A 1 40.93 -39.16 -8.38
N SER A 2 40.01 -38.31 -8.81
CA SER A 2 38.79 -38.62 -9.58
C SER A 2 37.56 -39.05 -8.79
N ARG A 3 36.75 -38.04 -8.41
CA ARG A 3 35.28 -37.92 -8.57
C ARG A 3 34.69 -37.03 -7.46
N ILE A 4 34.85 -35.72 -7.62
CA ILE A 4 34.04 -34.68 -6.99
C ILE A 4 33.39 -33.94 -8.15
N LEU A 5 32.12 -34.22 -8.43
CA LEU A 5 31.19 -33.40 -9.21
C LEU A 5 29.84 -34.13 -9.23
N ILE A 6 28.76 -33.37 -9.05
CA ILE A 6 27.34 -33.75 -8.97
C ILE A 6 26.83 -33.95 -7.52
N LEU A 7 26.54 -32.82 -6.86
CA LEU A 7 25.59 -32.71 -5.74
C LEU A 7 25.03 -31.26 -5.71
N TYR A 8 24.33 -30.88 -6.77
CA TYR A 8 23.41 -29.73 -6.80
C TYR A 8 22.23 -30.09 -7.72
N CYS A 9 21.50 -31.15 -7.35
CA CYS A 9 20.13 -31.35 -7.83
C CYS A 9 19.26 -31.33 -6.58
N MET A 10 18.53 -30.23 -6.41
CA MET A 10 17.48 -30.11 -5.41
C MET A 10 16.38 -31.14 -5.67
N PRO A 11 15.91 -31.80 -4.59
CA PRO A 11 14.50 -32.06 -4.45
C PRO A 11 14.07 -31.60 -3.07
N GLU A 12 13.88 -30.29 -2.86
CA GLU A 12 13.06 -29.87 -1.73
C GLU A 12 11.60 -30.13 -2.08
N LYS A 13 11.11 -31.26 -1.56
CA LYS A 13 9.70 -31.41 -1.20
C LYS A 13 9.26 -30.09 -0.57
N THR A 14 8.11 -29.58 -1.00
CA THR A 14 7.34 -28.49 -0.39
C THR A 14 7.44 -28.49 1.14
N GLY A 15 8.47 -27.82 1.66
CA GLY A 15 8.60 -27.56 3.08
C GLY A 15 7.66 -26.41 3.39
N LEU A 16 6.49 -26.70 3.96
CA LEU A 16 5.75 -25.66 4.67
C LEU A 16 6.72 -25.03 5.67
N PHE A 17 7.11 -23.77 5.45
CA PHE A 17 7.85 -23.02 6.44
C PHE A 17 7.00 -22.99 7.72
N LEU A 18 7.56 -23.46 8.84
CA LEU A 18 6.88 -23.49 10.15
C LEU A 18 6.88 -22.12 10.84
N TRP A 19 7.05 -21.06 10.04
CA TRP A 19 7.00 -19.67 10.46
C TRP A 19 6.20 -18.86 9.43
N ASN A 20 5.60 -17.78 9.90
CA ASN A 20 4.78 -16.85 9.15
C ASN A 20 5.34 -15.44 9.38
N ASN A 21 6.06 -14.91 8.40
CA ASN A 21 6.63 -13.57 8.44
C ASN A 21 5.72 -12.60 7.67
N GLN A 22 5.01 -11.75 8.39
CA GLN A 22 4.20 -10.68 7.81
C GLN A 22 5.05 -9.42 7.60
N ASN A 23 6.15 -9.53 6.85
CA ASN A 23 7.02 -8.40 6.48
C ASN A 23 7.63 -7.68 7.69
N LEU A 24 7.94 -8.42 8.75
CA LEU A 24 8.77 -7.89 9.82
C LEU A 24 10.25 -8.03 9.47
N PHE A 25 10.67 -9.20 8.97
CA PHE A 25 12.02 -9.44 8.45
C PHE A 25 11.99 -9.72 6.93
N SER A 26 13.14 -9.90 6.28
CA SER A 26 13.19 -10.44 4.91
C SER A 26 13.11 -11.97 4.93
N ASN A 27 12.32 -12.56 4.04
CA ASN A 27 12.29 -14.02 3.89
C ASN A 27 13.63 -14.55 3.38
N ASN A 28 14.25 -13.87 2.41
CA ASN A 28 15.60 -14.21 1.95
C ASN A 28 16.62 -14.15 3.10
N TYR A 29 16.52 -13.14 3.96
CA TYR A 29 17.35 -13.07 5.17
C TYR A 29 17.16 -14.30 6.07
N LEU A 30 15.91 -14.62 6.39
CA LEU A 30 15.58 -15.76 7.25
C LEU A 30 16.02 -17.10 6.64
N GLU A 31 15.78 -17.31 5.35
CA GLU A 31 15.98 -18.59 4.68
C GLU A 31 17.44 -18.85 4.28
N HIS A 32 18.16 -17.81 3.85
CA HIS A 32 19.46 -17.97 3.19
C HIS A 32 20.61 -17.32 3.95
N HIS A 33 20.39 -16.19 4.62
CA HIS A 33 21.47 -15.50 5.34
C HIS A 33 21.63 -16.01 6.77
N LEU A 34 20.56 -16.03 7.56
CA LEU A 34 20.61 -16.40 8.97
C LEU A 34 21.24 -17.80 9.20
N PRO A 35 20.91 -18.85 8.43
CA PRO A 35 21.50 -20.18 8.61
C PRO A 35 23.00 -20.26 8.31
N THR A 36 23.55 -19.31 7.56
CA THR A 36 24.98 -19.25 7.22
C THR A 36 25.82 -18.51 8.26
N THR A 37 25.18 -17.84 9.22
CA THR A 37 25.88 -17.09 10.26
C THR A 37 26.64 -18.02 11.22
N SER A 38 27.77 -17.55 11.76
CA SER A 38 28.53 -18.32 12.76
C SER A 38 27.68 -18.61 14.01
N LEU A 39 26.85 -17.64 14.42
CA LEU A 39 25.93 -17.76 15.55
C LEU A 39 24.95 -18.94 15.39
N TRP A 40 24.40 -19.14 14.19
CA TRP A 40 23.51 -20.27 13.92
C TRP A 40 24.17 -21.61 14.25
N ASN A 41 25.42 -21.78 13.82
CA ASN A 41 26.18 -23.00 14.03
C ASN A 41 26.66 -23.16 15.47
N GLU A 42 27.10 -22.07 16.11
CA GLU A 42 27.57 -22.08 17.52
C GLU A 42 26.47 -22.43 18.52
N GLN A 43 25.21 -22.09 18.22
CA GLN A 43 24.08 -22.29 19.13
C GLN A 43 23.48 -23.69 19.05
N LYS A 44 23.72 -24.45 17.98
CA LYS A 44 23.17 -25.82 17.80
C LYS A 44 23.48 -26.76 18.96
N GLU A 45 24.69 -26.70 19.51
CA GLU A 45 25.07 -27.58 20.64
C GLU A 45 24.43 -27.16 21.97
N LYS A 46 24.14 -25.86 22.17
CA LYS A 46 23.57 -25.33 23.42
C LYS A 46 22.06 -25.51 23.48
N ILE A 47 21.37 -25.46 22.34
CA ILE A 47 19.91 -25.45 22.24
C ILE A 47 19.30 -26.86 22.37
N GLY A 48 20.05 -27.94 22.11
CA GLY A 48 19.55 -29.32 22.20
C GLY A 48 18.81 -29.62 23.51
N LYS A 49 19.37 -29.19 24.65
CA LYS A 49 18.73 -29.37 25.97
C LYS A 49 17.44 -28.56 26.14
N VAL A 50 17.42 -27.35 25.60
CA VAL A 50 16.23 -26.47 25.63
C VAL A 50 15.12 -27.08 24.77
N PHE A 51 15.47 -27.61 23.59
CA PHE A 51 14.52 -28.30 22.73
C PHE A 51 13.90 -29.52 23.42
N GLU A 52 14.71 -30.35 24.08
CA GLU A 52 14.21 -31.50 24.85
C GLU A 52 13.30 -31.06 26.02
N ALA A 53 13.67 -30.01 26.75
CA ALA A 53 12.89 -29.49 27.88
C ALA A 53 11.54 -28.90 27.44
N VAL A 54 11.53 -28.13 26.35
CA VAL A 54 10.30 -27.58 25.76
C VAL A 54 9.41 -28.69 25.20
N THR A 55 9.98 -29.68 24.50
CA THR A 55 9.26 -30.86 24.00
C THR A 55 8.62 -31.64 25.15
N LYS A 56 9.35 -31.84 26.25
CA LYS A 56 8.83 -32.48 27.46
C LYS A 56 7.66 -31.69 28.06
N SER A 57 7.79 -30.37 28.16
CA SER A 57 6.74 -29.49 28.66
C SER A 57 5.48 -29.56 27.76
N TYR A 58 5.65 -29.56 26.44
CA TYR A 58 4.55 -29.77 25.49
C TYR A 58 3.86 -31.13 25.70
N GLY A 59 4.62 -32.20 25.92
CA GLY A 59 4.07 -33.52 26.25
C GLY A 59 3.17 -33.53 27.49
N THR A 60 3.36 -32.61 28.44
CA THR A 60 2.49 -32.51 29.63
C THR A 60 1.14 -31.86 29.34
N ILE A 61 1.03 -31.05 28.28
CA ILE A 61 -0.19 -30.33 27.94
C ILE A 61 -0.90 -30.87 26.69
N LYS A 62 -0.24 -31.65 25.84
CA LYS A 62 -0.79 -32.12 24.56
C LYS A 62 -2.16 -32.82 24.69
N ASP A 63 -2.33 -33.59 25.76
CA ASP A 63 -3.58 -34.33 26.03
C ASP A 63 -4.52 -33.57 26.99
N LEU A 64 -4.10 -32.41 27.47
CA LEU A 64 -4.94 -31.51 28.27
C LEU A 64 -5.72 -30.63 27.30
N ASN A 65 -7.03 -30.77 27.27
CA ASN A 65 -7.92 -29.97 26.41
C ASN A 65 -8.02 -28.51 26.91
N LEU A 66 -6.91 -27.75 26.80
CA LEU A 66 -6.70 -26.41 27.35
C LEU A 66 -7.41 -25.31 26.53
N GLY A 67 -8.71 -25.46 26.33
CA GLY A 67 -9.55 -24.52 25.60
C GLY A 67 -9.93 -23.25 26.40
N PRO A 68 -11.03 -22.57 26.02
CA PRO A 68 -11.47 -21.32 26.64
C PRO A 68 -11.51 -21.39 28.17
N GLY A 69 -10.89 -20.41 28.83
CA GLY A 69 -10.80 -20.31 30.29
C GLY A 69 -9.79 -21.20 30.99
N GLN A 70 -8.96 -21.94 30.25
CA GLN A 70 -7.83 -22.70 30.79
C GLN A 70 -6.47 -21.98 30.62
N GLU A 71 -6.49 -20.67 30.44
CA GLU A 71 -5.29 -19.86 30.23
C GLU A 71 -4.29 -19.98 31.38
N ALA A 72 -4.76 -19.88 32.63
CA ALA A 72 -3.90 -20.02 33.81
C ALA A 72 -3.20 -21.39 33.89
N ASP A 73 -3.87 -22.45 33.45
CA ASP A 73 -3.31 -23.80 33.39
C ASP A 73 -2.25 -23.93 32.29
N LEU A 74 -2.51 -23.34 31.11
CA LEU A 74 -1.53 -23.28 30.03
C LEU A 74 -0.30 -22.45 30.43
N GLU A 75 -0.53 -21.32 31.09
CA GLU A 75 0.54 -20.48 31.62
C GLU A 75 1.45 -21.25 32.56
N ASP A 76 0.87 -21.95 33.53
CA ASP A 76 1.62 -22.65 34.57
C ASP A 76 2.35 -23.89 34.04
N LYS A 77 1.67 -24.68 33.20
CA LYS A 77 2.18 -25.98 32.72
C LYS A 77 3.05 -25.86 31.47
N PHE A 78 2.97 -24.75 30.72
CA PHE A 78 3.70 -24.61 29.47
C PHE A 78 4.40 -23.26 29.29
N ILE A 79 3.69 -22.12 29.35
CA ILE A 79 4.30 -20.81 29.03
C ILE A 79 5.44 -20.47 30.00
N ARG A 80 5.22 -20.58 31.31
CA ARG A 80 6.24 -20.28 32.35
C ARG A 80 7.45 -21.22 32.27
N PRO A 81 7.28 -22.55 32.12
CA PRO A 81 8.40 -23.45 31.80
C PRO A 81 9.18 -23.02 30.57
N VAL A 82 8.50 -22.72 29.45
CA VAL A 82 9.16 -22.27 28.21
C VAL A 82 9.92 -20.96 28.43
N LEU A 83 9.34 -19.97 29.12
CA LEU A 83 10.04 -18.71 29.44
C LEU A 83 11.28 -18.91 30.30
N THR A 84 11.25 -19.89 31.21
CA THR A 84 12.40 -20.25 32.04
C THR A 84 13.52 -20.84 31.18
N GLU A 85 13.18 -21.75 30.26
CA GLU A 85 14.14 -22.35 29.32
C GLU A 85 14.69 -21.33 28.29
N LEU A 86 13.90 -20.32 27.95
CA LEU A 86 14.34 -19.16 27.15
C LEU A 86 15.21 -18.17 27.94
N GLY A 87 15.41 -18.41 29.25
CA GLY A 87 16.36 -17.69 30.10
C GLY A 87 15.82 -16.45 30.81
N TYR A 88 14.50 -16.24 30.84
CA TYR A 88 13.91 -15.05 31.46
C TYR A 88 13.67 -15.20 32.96
N ALA A 89 13.81 -14.09 33.68
CA ALA A 89 13.02 -13.85 34.88
C ALA A 89 11.77 -13.04 34.48
N TYR A 90 10.63 -13.23 35.15
CA TYR A 90 9.38 -12.56 34.75
C TYR A 90 8.55 -12.05 35.93
N ASN A 91 7.74 -11.02 35.67
CA ASN A 91 6.68 -10.57 36.57
C ASN A 91 5.31 -10.78 35.91
N VAL A 92 4.37 -11.32 36.66
CA VAL A 92 2.99 -11.56 36.20
C VAL A 92 2.14 -10.31 36.40
N GLN A 93 1.38 -9.95 35.36
CA GLN A 93 0.40 -8.86 35.33
C GLN A 93 0.93 -7.47 35.77
N PRO A 94 2.03 -6.96 35.19
CA PRO A 94 2.55 -5.62 35.48
C PRO A 94 1.58 -4.52 35.03
N LEU A 95 1.61 -3.35 35.70
CA LEU A 95 0.71 -2.23 35.39
C LEU A 95 1.31 -1.29 34.32
N THR A 96 0.60 -1.04 33.22
CA THR A 96 1.09 -0.17 32.13
C THR A 96 0.58 1.28 32.14
N ARG A 97 -0.51 1.64 32.85
CA ARG A 97 -1.11 3.00 32.79
C ARG A 97 -1.67 3.52 34.13
N ARG A 98 -1.71 4.86 34.32
CA ARG A 98 -2.52 5.57 35.34
C ARG A 98 -3.86 6.01 34.71
N GLY A 99 -4.99 5.37 35.07
CA GLY A 99 -6.34 5.71 34.54
C GLY A 99 -7.45 4.69 34.89
N PHE A 100 -8.71 4.97 34.49
CA PHE A 100 -9.96 4.35 35.00
C PHE A 100 -10.15 2.83 34.78
N LYS A 101 -9.39 2.16 33.89
CA LYS A 101 -9.33 0.68 33.80
C LYS A 101 -7.86 0.25 33.78
N LYS A 102 -7.47 -0.62 34.72
CA LYS A 102 -6.11 -1.17 34.81
C LYS A 102 -5.82 -2.01 33.57
N LYS A 103 -4.76 -1.66 32.84
CA LYS A 103 -4.24 -2.43 31.70
C LYS A 103 -2.95 -3.12 32.12
N ARG A 104 -2.84 -4.40 31.81
CA ARG A 104 -1.77 -5.28 32.26
C ARG A 104 -1.51 -6.31 31.17
N PRO A 105 -0.33 -6.33 30.52
CA PRO A 105 0.09 -7.52 29.81
C PRO A 105 0.25 -8.65 30.82
N ASP A 106 0.22 -9.90 30.37
CA ASP A 106 0.37 -11.03 31.28
C ASP A 106 1.76 -11.10 31.91
N TYR A 107 2.79 -10.69 31.16
CA TYR A 107 4.18 -10.73 31.63
C TYR A 107 4.98 -9.48 31.26
N ALA A 108 5.84 -9.05 32.19
CA ALA A 108 7.06 -8.31 31.88
C ALA A 108 8.26 -9.25 32.01
N LEU A 109 9.12 -9.27 31.01
CA LEU A 109 10.27 -10.16 30.93
C LEU A 109 11.56 -9.38 31.27
N PHE A 110 12.42 -10.00 32.06
CA PHE A 110 13.64 -9.41 32.62
C PHE A 110 14.85 -10.29 32.33
N LYS A 111 16.03 -9.65 32.24
CA LYS A 111 17.29 -10.34 31.99
C LYS A 111 17.64 -11.39 33.06
N ASP A 112 17.32 -11.09 34.32
CA ASP A 112 17.70 -11.92 35.47
C ASP A 112 16.83 -11.57 36.70
N SER A 113 16.96 -12.36 37.76
CA SER A 113 16.24 -12.13 39.01
C SER A 113 16.64 -10.84 39.74
N SER A 114 17.81 -10.26 39.45
CA SER A 114 18.26 -8.99 40.06
C SER A 114 17.50 -7.80 39.48
N ALA A 115 17.36 -7.76 38.14
CA ALA A 115 16.56 -6.78 37.43
C ALA A 115 15.09 -6.83 37.87
N LEU A 116 14.53 -8.05 37.96
CA LEU A 116 13.16 -8.26 38.47
C LEU A 116 12.99 -7.76 39.91
N LYS A 117 13.94 -8.05 40.81
CA LYS A 117 13.90 -7.57 42.21
C LYS A 117 13.96 -6.05 42.28
N THR A 118 14.75 -5.42 41.42
CA THR A 118 14.86 -3.95 41.34
C THR A 118 13.55 -3.35 40.85
N ALA A 119 13.01 -3.84 39.74
CA ALA A 119 11.71 -3.42 39.20
C ALA A 119 10.57 -3.60 40.21
N SER A 120 10.61 -4.70 40.97
CA SER A 120 9.59 -5.05 41.96
C SER A 120 9.45 -4.04 43.10
N LYS A 121 10.44 -3.16 43.33
CA LYS A 121 10.35 -2.06 44.30
C LYS A 121 9.44 -0.93 43.81
N ASP A 122 9.30 -0.78 42.49
CA ASP A 122 8.60 0.31 41.83
C ASP A 122 7.33 -0.16 41.07
N LYS A 123 6.67 -1.25 41.51
CA LYS A 123 5.50 -1.86 40.82
C LYS A 123 4.33 -0.91 40.55
N THR A 124 4.25 0.21 41.26
CA THR A 124 3.20 1.23 41.11
C THR A 124 3.61 2.40 40.21
N GLU A 125 4.87 2.44 39.77
CA GLU A 125 5.44 3.46 38.88
C GLU A 125 5.86 2.80 37.55
N PRO A 126 4.96 2.72 36.54
CA PRO A 126 5.23 2.00 35.29
C PRO A 126 6.55 2.38 34.61
N LYS A 127 6.89 3.68 34.57
CA LYS A 127 8.15 4.18 34.01
C LYS A 127 9.38 3.54 34.65
N LYS A 128 9.44 3.51 35.99
CA LYS A 128 10.57 2.91 36.72
C LYS A 128 10.56 1.39 36.59
N PHE A 129 9.39 0.77 36.72
CA PHE A 129 9.24 -0.68 36.61
C PHE A 129 9.73 -1.20 35.25
N PHE A 130 9.20 -0.65 34.14
CA PHE A 130 9.55 -1.11 32.80
C PHE A 130 10.94 -0.67 32.35
N SER A 131 11.57 0.31 33.00
CA SER A 131 12.97 0.66 32.71
C SER A 131 13.97 -0.48 32.94
N GLN A 132 13.58 -1.50 33.70
CA GLN A 132 14.38 -2.69 33.99
C GLN A 132 13.99 -3.91 33.13
N ALA A 133 12.85 -3.84 32.44
CA ALA A 133 12.35 -4.93 31.61
C ALA A 133 13.04 -4.93 30.23
N LEU A 134 13.12 -6.12 29.62
CA LEU A 134 13.60 -6.29 28.25
C LEU A 134 12.44 -6.15 27.25
N THR A 135 11.29 -6.74 27.58
CA THR A 135 10.11 -6.80 26.71
C THR A 135 8.88 -7.17 27.54
N ILE A 136 7.71 -7.23 26.89
CA ILE A 136 6.45 -7.72 27.44
C ILE A 136 5.96 -8.95 26.68
N LEU A 137 5.15 -9.77 27.34
CA LEU A 137 4.47 -10.90 26.71
C LEU A 137 3.00 -10.94 27.12
N GLU A 138 2.13 -11.17 26.13
CA GLU A 138 0.73 -11.53 26.30
C GLU A 138 0.53 -13.01 25.96
N ALA A 139 -0.18 -13.73 26.83
CA ALA A 139 -0.53 -15.13 26.63
C ALA A 139 -2.04 -15.27 26.41
N LYS A 140 -2.45 -16.31 25.69
CA LYS A 140 -3.85 -16.71 25.52
C LYS A 140 -3.98 -18.23 25.65
N TYR A 141 -5.19 -18.71 25.92
CA TYR A 141 -5.46 -20.14 25.98
C TYR A 141 -5.20 -20.87 24.65
N TRP A 142 -5.07 -22.19 24.72
CA TRP A 142 -4.68 -23.02 23.57
C TRP A 142 -5.75 -22.98 22.47
N GLY A 143 -5.35 -22.69 21.25
CA GLY A 143 -6.26 -22.60 20.10
C GLY A 143 -6.99 -21.25 19.95
N ARG A 144 -6.79 -20.28 20.85
CA ARG A 144 -7.28 -18.90 20.65
C ARG A 144 -6.66 -18.30 19.39
N ARG A 145 -7.48 -17.82 18.44
CA ARG A 145 -6.97 -17.08 17.27
C ARG A 145 -6.33 -15.78 17.72
N LEU A 146 -5.18 -15.40 17.14
CA LEU A 146 -4.42 -14.25 17.59
C LEU A 146 -4.77 -12.91 16.91
N ASN A 147 -5.61 -12.92 15.86
CA ASN A 147 -5.84 -11.77 14.95
C ASN A 147 -7.30 -11.30 14.85
N ASP A 148 -8.13 -11.68 15.82
CA ASP A 148 -9.57 -11.48 15.76
C ASP A 148 -10.16 -11.40 17.18
N SER A 149 -11.21 -10.61 17.34
CA SER A 149 -12.12 -10.73 18.48
C SER A 149 -12.85 -12.08 18.47
N ASP A 150 -13.21 -12.60 19.64
CA ASP A 150 -13.92 -13.87 19.77
C ASP A 150 -15.01 -13.76 20.84
N LYS A 151 -16.26 -13.62 20.40
CA LYS A 151 -17.42 -13.49 21.31
C LYS A 151 -17.78 -14.79 22.02
N THR A 152 -17.23 -15.92 21.57
CA THR A 152 -17.42 -17.20 22.27
C THR A 152 -16.52 -17.31 23.50
N ASP A 153 -15.45 -16.51 23.56
CA ASP A 153 -14.65 -16.33 24.76
C ASP A 153 -15.34 -15.33 25.71
N ILE A 154 -16.02 -15.89 26.71
CA ILE A 154 -16.72 -15.13 27.76
C ILE A 154 -15.78 -14.45 28.76
N LEU A 155 -14.49 -14.80 28.77
CA LEU A 155 -13.50 -14.25 29.70
C LEU A 155 -12.71 -13.11 29.06
N ASP A 156 -12.27 -13.29 27.80
CA ASP A 156 -11.54 -12.26 27.05
C ASP A 156 -11.86 -12.25 25.55
N SER A 157 -12.92 -11.53 25.18
CA SER A 157 -13.38 -11.43 23.79
C SER A 157 -12.54 -10.50 22.89
N ARG A 158 -11.49 -9.86 23.42
CA ARG A 158 -10.67 -8.89 22.69
C ARG A 158 -9.77 -9.56 21.65
N ASP A 159 -9.42 -8.83 20.59
CA ASP A 159 -8.37 -9.22 19.67
C ASP A 159 -6.98 -9.21 20.37
N PRO A 160 -6.31 -10.36 20.52
CA PRO A 160 -5.01 -10.43 21.18
C PRO A 160 -3.91 -9.60 20.50
N THR A 161 -3.94 -9.45 19.17
CA THR A 161 -2.96 -8.64 18.45
C THR A 161 -3.14 -7.16 18.77
N ALA A 162 -4.35 -6.64 18.61
CA ALA A 162 -4.64 -5.25 18.95
C ALA A 162 -4.33 -4.92 20.42
N GLN A 163 -4.63 -5.86 21.34
CA GLN A 163 -4.29 -5.73 22.76
C GLN A 163 -2.77 -5.66 22.99
N THR A 164 -2.00 -6.54 22.37
CA THR A 164 -0.53 -6.59 22.52
C THR A 164 0.13 -5.34 21.99
N VAL A 165 -0.24 -4.90 20.78
CA VAL A 165 0.29 -3.66 20.16
C VAL A 165 0.03 -2.45 21.03
N LYS A 166 -1.14 -2.39 21.67
CA LYS A 166 -1.48 -1.31 22.59
C LYS A 166 -0.62 -1.32 23.86
N TYR A 167 -0.36 -2.49 24.44
CA TYR A 167 0.57 -2.60 25.56
C TYR A 167 1.98 -2.21 25.18
N LEU A 168 2.43 -2.58 23.97
CA LEU A 168 3.72 -2.17 23.44
C LEU A 168 3.80 -0.65 23.30
N GLU A 169 2.76 0.00 22.76
CA GLU A 169 2.70 1.46 22.66
C GLU A 169 2.79 2.14 24.04
N ASP A 170 2.00 1.67 25.01
CA ASP A 170 2.03 2.20 26.38
C ASP A 170 3.45 2.06 26.98
N VAL A 171 4.07 0.89 26.87
CA VAL A 171 5.39 0.61 27.47
C VAL A 171 6.51 1.36 26.76
N HIS A 172 6.46 1.46 25.43
CA HIS A 172 7.40 2.25 24.64
C HIS A 172 7.44 3.71 25.13
N LEU A 173 6.26 4.32 25.30
CA LEU A 173 6.13 5.70 25.79
C LEU A 173 6.66 5.85 27.23
N HIS A 174 6.34 4.91 28.12
CA HIS A 174 6.81 4.97 29.52
C HIS A 174 8.32 4.82 29.65
N THR A 175 8.96 4.12 28.72
CA THR A 175 10.40 3.80 28.76
C THR A 175 11.25 4.74 27.91
N ASP A 176 10.66 5.83 27.40
CA ASP A 176 11.32 6.78 26.49
C ASP A 176 11.96 6.06 25.28
N GLY A 177 11.27 5.04 24.75
CA GLY A 177 11.66 4.29 23.56
C GLY A 177 12.68 3.16 23.75
N LYS A 178 12.96 2.75 24.99
CA LYS A 178 13.87 1.62 25.26
C LYS A 178 13.26 0.27 24.92
N ILE A 179 11.96 0.09 25.16
CA ILE A 179 11.26 -1.15 24.80
C ILE A 179 10.55 -0.93 23.48
N ASN A 180 10.97 -1.67 22.45
CA ASN A 180 10.44 -1.60 21.10
C ASN A 180 9.82 -2.91 20.62
N TRP A 181 9.91 -3.98 21.42
CA TRP A 181 9.46 -5.31 21.04
C TRP A 181 8.40 -5.84 22.02
N ALA A 182 7.52 -6.70 21.54
CA ALA A 182 6.54 -7.43 22.37
C ALA A 182 6.30 -8.84 21.81
N ILE A 183 5.97 -9.78 22.69
CA ILE A 183 5.64 -11.16 22.35
C ILE A 183 4.15 -11.42 22.57
N LEU A 184 3.51 -12.13 21.65
CA LEU A 184 2.16 -12.67 21.81
C LEU A 184 2.19 -14.19 21.56
N THR A 185 1.54 -14.96 22.43
CA THR A 185 1.46 -16.41 22.24
C THR A 185 0.14 -17.01 22.72
N ASN A 186 -0.31 -18.08 22.06
CA ASN A 186 -1.37 -18.96 22.56
C ASN A 186 -0.83 -20.36 22.93
N GLY A 187 0.48 -20.45 23.22
CA GLY A 187 1.23 -21.69 23.37
C GLY A 187 1.65 -22.31 22.03
N LYS A 188 0.69 -22.46 21.11
CA LYS A 188 0.94 -23.02 19.77
C LYS A 188 1.80 -22.09 18.91
N HIS A 189 1.35 -20.85 18.74
CA HIS A 189 2.04 -19.85 17.95
C HIS A 189 2.73 -18.85 18.85
N TRP A 190 3.92 -18.42 18.47
CA TRP A 190 4.69 -17.37 19.13
C TRP A 190 4.98 -16.27 18.15
N ARG A 191 4.60 -15.04 18.49
CA ARG A 191 4.62 -13.91 17.58
C ARG A 191 5.38 -12.74 18.18
N LEU A 192 6.19 -12.11 17.35
CA LEU A 192 7.01 -10.95 17.66
C LEU A 192 6.46 -9.71 16.95
N PHE A 193 6.28 -8.63 17.71
CA PHE A 193 5.89 -7.32 17.20
C PHE A 193 6.99 -6.28 17.44
N TYR A 194 7.06 -5.28 16.55
CA TYR A 194 7.99 -4.16 16.64
C TYR A 194 7.27 -2.82 16.59
N TYR A 195 7.62 -1.91 17.51
CA TYR A 195 6.95 -0.62 17.66
C TYR A 195 7.11 0.30 16.46
N LYS A 196 8.29 0.28 15.80
CA LYS A 196 8.57 1.14 14.63
C LYS A 196 8.27 0.43 13.30
N ALA A 197 7.55 -0.68 13.33
CA ALA A 197 7.13 -1.34 12.10
C ALA A 197 6.20 -0.44 11.27
N ALA A 198 6.22 -0.61 9.96
CA ALA A 198 5.42 0.17 9.01
C ALA A 198 3.91 0.15 9.32
N SER A 199 3.37 -1.01 9.69
CA SER A 199 2.05 -1.15 10.31
C SER A 199 2.22 -2.04 11.55
N ARG A 200 1.95 -1.50 12.74
CA ARG A 200 2.30 -2.17 14.01
C ARG A 200 1.46 -3.42 14.26
N SER A 201 0.22 -3.40 13.77
CA SER A 201 -0.72 -4.52 13.90
C SER A 201 -0.59 -5.54 12.77
N GLY A 202 -0.16 -5.12 11.57
CA GLY A 202 -0.03 -5.99 10.41
C GLY A 202 1.36 -6.60 10.21
N ASN A 203 2.42 -6.03 10.79
CA ASN A 203 3.79 -6.53 10.61
C ASN A 203 4.27 -7.31 11.83
N PHE A 204 4.44 -8.62 11.68
CA PHE A 204 4.90 -9.50 12.75
C PHE A 204 5.70 -10.69 12.21
N PHE A 205 6.48 -11.33 13.09
CA PHE A 205 7.12 -12.61 12.82
C PHE A 205 6.53 -13.67 13.75
N GLU A 206 5.98 -14.74 13.18
CA GLU A 206 5.28 -15.79 13.93
C GLU A 206 5.90 -17.17 13.66
N ILE A 207 5.95 -18.01 14.69
CA ILE A 207 6.41 -19.40 14.60
C ILE A 207 5.32 -20.32 15.11
N ASP A 208 5.03 -21.41 14.38
CA ASP A 208 4.19 -22.52 14.84
C ASP A 208 5.05 -23.49 15.65
N LEU A 209 5.17 -23.22 16.95
CA LEU A 209 5.97 -24.02 17.86
C LEU A 209 5.38 -25.44 18.02
N GLU A 210 4.06 -25.59 18.00
CA GLU A 210 3.42 -26.91 18.10
C GLU A 210 3.88 -27.82 16.96
N GLU A 211 3.77 -27.35 15.72
CA GLU A 211 4.11 -28.17 14.55
C GLU A 211 5.61 -28.52 14.53
N ILE A 212 6.48 -27.61 14.97
CA ILE A 212 7.91 -27.86 15.15
C ILE A 212 8.15 -29.01 16.13
N LEU A 213 7.49 -28.95 17.30
CA LEU A 213 7.64 -29.95 18.35
C LEU A 213 7.04 -31.31 17.94
N ILE A 214 5.90 -31.32 17.26
CA ILE A 214 5.27 -32.56 16.73
C ILE A 214 6.18 -33.24 15.70
N ARG A 215 6.79 -32.47 14.80
CA ARG A 215 7.69 -33.01 13.76
C ARG A 215 9.08 -33.37 14.30
N GLY A 216 9.43 -32.89 15.49
CA GLY A 216 10.78 -33.02 16.02
C GLY A 216 11.81 -32.21 15.22
N ASP A 217 11.40 -31.09 14.61
CA ASP A 217 12.23 -30.33 13.67
C ASP A 217 13.19 -29.39 14.43
N PHE A 218 14.35 -29.91 14.81
CA PHE A 218 15.36 -29.17 15.56
C PHE A 218 15.86 -27.92 14.83
N GLU A 219 16.06 -27.98 13.51
CA GLU A 219 16.52 -26.83 12.73
C GLU A 219 15.50 -25.70 12.73
N LYS A 220 14.20 -26.01 12.66
CA LYS A 220 13.14 -24.99 12.76
C LYS A 220 13.01 -24.46 14.19
N PHE A 221 13.29 -25.26 15.21
CA PHE A 221 13.32 -24.80 16.60
C PHE A 221 14.43 -23.76 16.86
N LEU A 222 15.53 -23.77 16.10
CA LEU A 222 16.57 -22.74 16.22
C LEU A 222 16.01 -21.34 15.95
N TYR A 223 15.10 -21.18 14.98
CA TYR A 223 14.42 -19.90 14.77
C TYR A 223 13.60 -19.49 15.99
N PHE A 224 12.87 -20.43 16.60
CA PHE A 224 12.12 -20.15 17.83
C PHE A 224 13.05 -19.66 18.94
N TYR A 225 14.14 -20.37 19.19
CA TYR A 225 15.06 -20.00 20.24
C TYR A 225 15.74 -18.65 19.97
N LEU A 226 16.28 -18.44 18.76
CA LEU A 226 17.03 -17.23 18.42
C LEU A 226 16.18 -15.96 18.49
N PHE A 227 14.90 -16.02 18.09
CA PHE A 227 14.04 -14.83 18.06
C PHE A 227 13.31 -14.57 19.38
N PHE A 228 13.07 -15.59 20.21
CA PHE A 228 12.27 -15.45 21.43
C PHE A 228 13.08 -15.59 22.73
N SER A 229 14.33 -16.06 22.69
CA SER A 229 15.19 -16.15 23.89
C SER A 229 15.56 -14.79 24.45
N ARG A 230 15.87 -14.75 25.75
CA ARG A 230 16.30 -13.54 26.46
C ARG A 230 17.41 -12.79 25.72
N ASP A 231 18.39 -13.52 25.21
CA ASP A 231 19.59 -12.93 24.61
C ASP A 231 19.27 -12.12 23.35
N ALA A 232 18.16 -12.43 22.65
CA ALA A 232 17.68 -11.67 21.50
C ALA A 232 17.31 -10.22 21.84
N PHE A 233 16.90 -9.97 23.10
CA PHE A 233 16.39 -8.69 23.59
C PHE A 233 17.40 -7.93 24.47
N ILE A 234 18.59 -8.48 24.74
CA ILE A 234 19.61 -7.79 25.52
C ILE A 234 20.25 -6.71 24.61
N PRO A 235 20.20 -5.42 24.99
CA PRO A 235 20.88 -4.37 24.24
C PRO A 235 22.39 -4.56 24.34
N ASP A 236 23.08 -4.46 23.20
CA ASP A 236 24.53 -4.42 23.18
C ASP A 236 25.04 -3.16 23.95
N PRO A 237 26.01 -3.29 24.86
CA PRO A 237 26.45 -2.18 25.71
C PRO A 237 27.03 -0.97 24.95
N VAL A 238 27.50 -1.17 23.72
CA VAL A 238 28.16 -0.13 22.92
C VAL A 238 27.15 0.57 22.01
N THR A 239 26.37 -0.21 21.27
CA THR A 239 25.42 0.30 20.27
C THR A 239 24.05 0.60 20.86
N GLY A 240 23.71 0.01 22.01
CA GLY A 240 22.37 0.09 22.61
C GLY A 240 21.29 -0.66 21.82
N ALA A 241 21.65 -1.34 20.73
CA ALA A 241 20.75 -2.10 19.88
C ALA A 241 20.71 -3.57 20.32
N THR A 242 19.53 -4.17 20.33
CA THR A 242 19.36 -5.61 20.56
C THR A 242 19.77 -6.42 19.34
N TRP A 243 19.93 -7.74 19.48
CA TRP A 243 20.18 -8.63 18.34
C TRP A 243 19.08 -8.48 17.29
N LEU A 244 17.82 -8.42 17.74
CA LEU A 244 16.65 -8.19 16.88
C LEU A 244 16.74 -6.86 16.11
N ASP A 245 17.12 -5.76 16.78
CA ASP A 245 17.28 -4.46 16.13
C ASP A 245 18.37 -4.49 15.05
N GLN A 246 19.50 -5.17 15.31
CA GLN A 246 20.60 -5.29 14.36
C GLN A 246 20.18 -6.08 13.11
N HIS A 247 19.40 -7.15 13.29
CA HIS A 247 18.97 -8.03 12.20
C HIS A 247 17.83 -7.40 11.39
N LEU A 248 16.96 -6.64 12.05
CA LEU A 248 15.97 -5.80 11.39
C LEU A 248 16.65 -4.71 10.54
N LYS A 249 17.64 -4.01 11.10
CA LYS A 249 18.40 -3.01 10.36
C LYS A 249 19.12 -3.60 9.14
N GLY A 250 19.73 -4.77 9.27
CA GLY A 250 20.35 -5.47 8.13
C GLY A 250 19.35 -5.82 7.02
N THR A 251 18.11 -6.18 7.39
CA THR A 251 17.01 -6.36 6.43
C THR A 251 16.65 -5.07 5.71
N GLU A 252 16.51 -3.96 6.46
CA GLU A 252 16.19 -2.64 5.89
C GLU A 252 17.30 -2.14 4.95
N ASP A 253 18.56 -2.28 5.35
CA ASP A 253 19.72 -1.89 4.57
C ASP A 253 19.82 -2.70 3.26
N TYR A 254 19.54 -4.02 3.31
CA TYR A 254 19.46 -4.88 2.13
C TYR A 254 18.33 -4.44 1.19
N ALA A 255 17.12 -4.24 1.73
CA ALA A 255 15.97 -3.81 0.94
C ALA A 255 16.20 -2.44 0.27
N ALA A 256 16.85 -1.49 0.97
CA ALA A 256 17.20 -0.18 0.44
C ALA A 256 18.24 -0.29 -0.70
N ARG A 257 19.27 -1.13 -0.52
CA ARG A 257 20.27 -1.41 -1.56
C ARG A 257 19.65 -2.03 -2.80
N VAL A 258 18.91 -3.14 -2.63
CA VAL A 258 18.25 -3.84 -3.75
C VAL A 258 17.28 -2.90 -4.46
N SER A 259 16.50 -2.11 -3.73
CA SER A 259 15.61 -1.12 -4.34
C SER A 259 16.37 -0.09 -5.18
N THR A 260 17.46 0.45 -4.64
CA THR A 260 18.31 1.43 -5.36
C THR A 260 18.89 0.81 -6.63
N LYS A 261 19.39 -0.42 -6.55
CA LYS A 261 19.96 -1.10 -7.71
C LYS A 261 18.91 -1.47 -8.75
N LEU A 262 17.78 -2.01 -8.30
CA LEU A 262 16.64 -2.35 -9.16
C LEU A 262 16.14 -1.11 -9.88
N LYS A 263 16.09 0.04 -9.18
CA LYS A 263 15.77 1.33 -9.78
C LYS A 263 16.69 1.60 -10.98
N GLU A 264 18.00 1.64 -10.76
CA GLU A 264 18.99 1.88 -11.83
C GLU A 264 18.81 0.93 -13.01
N LEU A 265 18.73 -0.38 -12.75
CA LEU A 265 18.59 -1.40 -13.79
C LEU A 265 17.27 -1.26 -14.58
N ILE A 266 16.19 -0.86 -13.90
CA ILE A 266 14.91 -0.62 -14.56
C ILE A 266 15.02 0.54 -15.55
N PHE A 267 15.68 1.63 -15.16
CA PHE A 267 15.89 2.80 -16.02
C PHE A 267 16.83 2.49 -17.19
N ASP A 268 17.97 1.89 -16.88
CA ASP A 268 19.08 1.80 -17.83
C ASP A 268 18.91 0.63 -18.79
N GLU A 269 18.18 -0.43 -18.40
CA GLU A 269 18.10 -1.66 -19.18
C GLU A 269 16.69 -2.18 -19.42
N VAL A 270 15.87 -2.33 -18.37
CA VAL A 270 14.57 -3.02 -18.50
C VAL A 270 13.64 -2.21 -19.37
N PHE A 271 13.46 -0.93 -19.07
CA PHE A 271 12.49 -0.11 -19.78
C PHE A 271 12.86 0.06 -21.26
N GLU A 272 14.16 0.26 -21.55
CA GLU A 272 14.64 0.43 -22.92
C GLU A 272 14.47 -0.88 -23.71
N GLY A 273 14.81 -2.02 -23.09
CA GLY A 273 14.63 -3.34 -23.68
C GLY A 273 13.17 -3.68 -23.97
N LEU A 274 12.24 -3.31 -23.08
CA LEU A 274 10.80 -3.47 -23.34
C LEU A 274 10.33 -2.58 -24.50
N ALA A 275 10.75 -1.30 -24.52
CA ALA A 275 10.41 -0.39 -25.62
C ALA A 275 10.95 -0.89 -26.96
N GLU A 276 12.20 -1.37 -26.99
CA GLU A 276 12.82 -1.99 -28.16
C GLU A 276 12.03 -3.23 -28.62
N GLY A 277 11.60 -4.08 -27.70
CA GLY A 277 10.80 -5.26 -28.01
C GLY A 277 9.45 -4.94 -28.66
N PHE A 278 8.73 -3.93 -28.16
CA PHE A 278 7.48 -3.48 -28.79
C PHE A 278 7.71 -2.82 -30.15
N VAL A 279 8.73 -1.96 -30.28
CA VAL A 279 9.08 -1.35 -31.57
C VAL A 279 9.48 -2.43 -32.59
N HIS A 280 10.22 -3.45 -32.16
CA HIS A 280 10.56 -4.60 -32.99
C HIS A 280 9.30 -5.35 -33.46
N TYR A 281 8.37 -5.68 -32.56
CA TYR A 281 7.10 -6.32 -32.95
C TYR A 281 6.33 -5.47 -33.95
N ARG A 282 6.19 -4.17 -33.71
CA ARG A 282 5.45 -3.26 -34.58
C ARG A 282 6.09 -3.15 -35.97
N ARG A 283 7.42 -3.06 -36.05
CA ARG A 283 8.16 -3.01 -37.31
C ARG A 283 8.02 -4.30 -38.12
N TYR A 284 8.26 -5.46 -37.49
CA TYR A 284 8.41 -6.72 -38.22
C TYR A 284 7.13 -7.55 -38.30
N ALA A 285 6.28 -7.52 -37.28
CA ALA A 285 5.01 -8.27 -37.27
C ALA A 285 3.84 -7.43 -37.77
N LEU A 286 3.78 -6.12 -37.43
CA LEU A 286 2.71 -5.21 -37.88
C LEU A 286 3.09 -4.35 -39.10
N SER A 287 4.32 -4.47 -39.61
CA SER A 287 4.81 -3.69 -40.76
C SER A 287 4.75 -2.16 -40.59
N VAL A 288 4.86 -1.66 -39.36
CA VAL A 288 4.92 -0.23 -39.06
C VAL A 288 6.28 0.34 -39.47
N LYS A 289 6.31 1.28 -40.42
CA LYS A 289 7.56 1.83 -40.96
C LYS A 289 8.22 2.86 -40.05
N LYS A 290 7.45 3.76 -39.43
CA LYS A 290 7.92 4.82 -38.53
C LYS A 290 6.91 5.03 -37.40
N GLU A 291 7.38 5.19 -36.18
CA GLU A 291 6.53 5.51 -35.02
C GLU A 291 6.26 7.02 -34.95
N THR A 292 5.01 7.39 -34.67
CA THR A 292 4.59 8.79 -34.45
C THR A 292 4.77 9.18 -32.98
N ASP A 293 4.59 10.45 -32.64
CA ASP A 293 4.68 10.91 -31.25
C ASP A 293 3.60 10.25 -30.38
N GLU A 294 2.39 10.09 -30.92
CA GLU A 294 1.29 9.37 -30.27
C GLU A 294 1.64 7.91 -30.05
N SER A 295 2.17 7.21 -31.06
CA SER A 295 2.49 5.79 -30.88
C SER A 295 3.68 5.57 -29.93
N ARG A 296 4.65 6.50 -29.87
CA ARG A 296 5.72 6.47 -28.86
C ARG A 296 5.16 6.66 -27.44
N LYS A 297 4.17 7.53 -27.26
CA LYS A 297 3.45 7.68 -25.97
C LYS A 297 2.67 6.42 -25.60
N GLU A 298 2.03 5.76 -26.57
CA GLU A 298 1.35 4.48 -26.33
C GLU A 298 2.32 3.35 -25.97
N ILE A 299 3.45 3.24 -26.68
CA ILE A 299 4.52 2.28 -26.35
C ILE A 299 5.03 2.53 -24.93
N PHE A 300 5.30 3.78 -24.57
CA PHE A 300 5.73 4.15 -23.23
C PHE A 300 4.71 3.72 -22.16
N LYS A 301 3.42 4.05 -22.35
CA LYS A 301 2.33 3.63 -21.45
C LYS A 301 2.21 2.10 -21.38
N GLY A 302 2.40 1.40 -22.49
CA GLY A 302 2.44 -0.05 -22.58
C GLY A 302 3.57 -0.66 -21.77
N CYS A 303 4.81 -0.19 -21.95
CA CYS A 303 5.98 -0.62 -21.19
C CYS A 303 5.76 -0.44 -19.69
N LEU A 304 5.26 0.73 -19.31
CA LEU A 304 5.00 1.07 -17.91
C LEU A 304 3.91 0.17 -17.30
N THR A 305 2.81 -0.06 -18.01
CA THR A 305 1.75 -0.98 -17.57
C THR A 305 2.27 -2.42 -17.43
N LEU A 306 3.10 -2.89 -18.36
CA LEU A 306 3.70 -4.22 -18.32
C LEU A 306 4.64 -4.37 -17.12
N LEU A 307 5.51 -3.38 -16.89
CA LEU A 307 6.41 -3.35 -15.75
C LEU A 307 5.63 -3.40 -14.42
N TYR A 308 4.52 -2.66 -14.33
CA TYR A 308 3.66 -2.66 -13.13
C TYR A 308 3.02 -4.03 -12.91
N ARG A 309 2.56 -4.70 -13.97
CA ARG A 309 2.02 -6.06 -13.87
C ARG A 309 3.07 -7.02 -13.35
N LEU A 310 4.29 -6.97 -13.88
CA LEU A 310 5.39 -7.83 -13.44
C LEU A 310 5.72 -7.59 -11.96
N LEU A 311 5.89 -6.35 -11.54
CA LEU A 311 6.24 -6.03 -10.16
C LEU A 311 5.10 -6.34 -9.17
N PHE A 312 3.84 -6.11 -9.55
CA PHE A 312 2.69 -6.54 -8.76
C PHE A 312 2.70 -8.05 -8.56
N LEU A 313 2.93 -8.83 -9.63
CA LEU A 313 2.98 -10.29 -9.56
C LEU A 313 4.14 -10.77 -8.67
N LEU A 314 5.34 -10.20 -8.84
CA LEU A 314 6.50 -10.53 -8.01
C LEU A 314 6.22 -10.27 -6.53
N TYR A 315 5.55 -9.16 -6.22
CA TYR A 315 5.18 -8.81 -4.86
C TYR A 315 4.04 -9.71 -4.32
N ALA A 316 2.96 -9.90 -5.08
CA ALA A 316 1.80 -10.68 -4.64
C ALA A 316 2.13 -12.16 -4.45
N GLU A 317 2.95 -12.74 -5.35
CA GLU A 317 3.42 -14.13 -5.24
C GLU A 317 4.41 -14.29 -4.08
N SER A 318 5.36 -13.36 -3.87
CA SER A 318 6.32 -13.44 -2.75
C SER A 318 5.67 -13.29 -1.36
N ARG A 319 4.54 -12.60 -1.27
CA ARG A 319 3.75 -12.47 -0.03
C ARG A 319 2.67 -13.54 0.15
N ASN A 320 2.62 -14.55 -0.72
CA ASN A 320 1.59 -15.59 -0.69
C ASN A 320 0.16 -15.01 -0.69
N LEU A 321 -0.04 -13.90 -1.41
CA LEU A 321 -1.35 -13.30 -1.69
C LEU A 321 -2.05 -13.99 -2.86
N LEU A 322 -1.25 -14.69 -3.68
CA LEU A 322 -1.68 -15.61 -4.72
C LEU A 322 -1.32 -17.05 -4.30
N PRO A 323 -2.04 -18.07 -4.82
CA PRO A 323 -1.94 -19.46 -4.33
C PRO A 323 -0.68 -20.19 -4.83
N VAL A 324 0.51 -19.61 -4.62
CA VAL A 324 1.81 -20.16 -5.07
C VAL A 324 2.14 -21.54 -4.50
N GLY A 325 1.52 -21.92 -3.38
CA GLY A 325 1.63 -23.25 -2.77
C GLY A 325 0.75 -24.32 -3.43
N GLU A 326 -0.25 -23.91 -4.23
CA GLU A 326 -1.09 -24.86 -4.99
C GLU A 326 -0.35 -25.34 -6.23
N GLU A 327 -0.28 -26.65 -6.43
CA GLU A 327 0.50 -27.25 -7.53
C GLU A 327 0.02 -26.76 -8.91
N GLY A 328 -1.29 -26.57 -9.07
CA GLY A 328 -1.89 -26.06 -10.30
C GLY A 328 -1.41 -24.64 -10.62
N TYR A 329 -1.58 -23.70 -9.68
CA TYR A 329 -1.17 -22.32 -9.86
C TYR A 329 0.34 -22.17 -9.99
N ASN A 330 1.12 -22.94 -9.21
CA ASN A 330 2.58 -22.89 -9.26
C ASN A 330 3.10 -23.08 -10.70
N LYS A 331 2.49 -23.99 -11.49
CA LYS A 331 2.87 -24.26 -12.89
C LYS A 331 2.70 -23.06 -13.83
N VAL A 332 1.78 -22.15 -13.53
CA VAL A 332 1.49 -20.96 -14.35
C VAL A 332 1.97 -19.65 -13.73
N SER A 333 2.49 -19.70 -12.50
CA SER A 333 2.97 -18.54 -11.74
C SER A 333 4.16 -17.82 -12.40
N LEU A 334 4.34 -16.54 -12.07
CA LEU A 334 5.53 -15.77 -12.46
C LEU A 334 6.79 -16.34 -11.78
N LEU A 335 6.67 -16.89 -10.57
CA LEU A 335 7.74 -17.63 -9.88
C LEU A 335 8.25 -18.82 -10.71
N LYS A 336 7.37 -19.55 -11.41
CA LYS A 336 7.78 -20.63 -12.30
C LYS A 336 8.38 -20.07 -13.59
N LEU A 337 7.75 -19.06 -14.18
CA LEU A 337 8.26 -18.41 -15.40
C LEU A 337 9.68 -17.85 -15.22
N LYS A 338 9.97 -17.16 -14.11
CA LYS A 338 11.31 -16.64 -13.84
C LYS A 338 12.35 -17.74 -13.67
N ARG A 339 11.98 -18.88 -13.05
CA ARG A 339 12.87 -20.04 -12.89
C ARG A 339 13.18 -20.70 -14.23
N ASP A 340 12.17 -20.84 -15.09
CA ASP A 340 12.34 -21.38 -16.44
C ASP A 340 13.29 -20.50 -17.26
N ILE A 341 13.09 -19.17 -17.22
CA ILE A 341 13.95 -18.20 -17.90
C ILE A 341 15.38 -18.27 -17.37
N HIS A 342 15.57 -18.21 -16.05
CA HIS A 342 16.90 -18.26 -15.44
C HIS A 342 17.67 -19.55 -15.82
N GLN A 343 16.98 -20.70 -15.86
CA GLN A 343 17.57 -21.97 -16.28
C GLN A 343 17.93 -22.00 -17.78
N GLU A 344 17.08 -21.45 -18.64
CA GLU A 344 17.39 -21.34 -20.07
C GLU A 344 18.61 -20.44 -20.27
N LEU A 345 18.64 -19.27 -19.63
CA LEU A 345 19.72 -18.28 -19.77
C LEU A 345 21.05 -18.74 -19.18
N ALA A 346 21.04 -19.68 -18.23
CA ALA A 346 22.25 -20.34 -17.74
C ALA A 346 22.94 -21.23 -18.80
N THR A 347 22.23 -21.63 -19.87
CA THR A 347 22.73 -22.56 -20.89
C THR A 347 22.70 -21.97 -22.31
N THR A 348 21.81 -21.01 -22.56
CA THR A 348 21.56 -20.39 -23.85
C THR A 348 21.79 -18.89 -23.77
N GLU A 349 22.68 -18.37 -24.60
CA GLU A 349 22.86 -16.92 -24.73
C GLU A 349 21.58 -16.26 -25.27
N LEU A 350 21.17 -15.12 -24.67
CA LEU A 350 20.00 -14.33 -25.09
C LEU A 350 19.91 -14.10 -26.61
N ALA A 351 21.06 -13.89 -27.28
CA ALA A 351 21.14 -13.65 -28.72
C ALA A 351 20.69 -14.86 -29.58
N LYS A 352 20.66 -16.07 -29.01
CA LYS A 352 20.23 -17.30 -29.69
C LYS A 352 18.72 -17.57 -29.55
N ILE A 353 18.03 -16.86 -28.66
CA ILE A 353 16.58 -16.97 -28.50
C ILE A 353 15.90 -16.24 -29.66
N SER A 354 14.92 -16.90 -30.28
CA SER A 354 14.23 -16.37 -31.47
C SER A 354 13.41 -15.11 -31.16
N LYS A 355 13.67 -14.01 -31.88
CA LYS A 355 12.85 -12.78 -31.88
C LYS A 355 11.48 -12.94 -32.54
N GLN A 356 11.16 -14.13 -33.04
CA GLN A 356 9.82 -14.48 -33.57
C GLN A 356 9.04 -15.40 -32.62
N SER A 357 9.64 -15.78 -31.49
CA SER A 357 8.97 -16.53 -30.43
C SER A 357 8.29 -15.59 -29.46
N TYR A 358 7.11 -16.00 -28.96
CA TYR A 358 6.25 -15.25 -28.03
C TYR A 358 5.72 -16.17 -26.91
N ALA A 359 6.43 -17.26 -26.60
CA ALA A 359 5.97 -18.26 -25.66
C ALA A 359 5.94 -17.71 -24.21
N TYR A 360 6.93 -16.92 -23.83
CA TYR A 360 6.97 -16.26 -22.51
C TYR A 360 5.91 -15.20 -22.39
N TRP A 361 5.69 -14.43 -23.46
CA TRP A 361 4.59 -13.47 -23.54
C TRP A 361 3.22 -14.14 -23.37
N ALA A 362 2.97 -15.25 -24.09
CA ALA A 362 1.71 -15.99 -23.99
C ALA A 362 1.46 -16.55 -22.57
N LYS A 363 2.51 -17.06 -21.89
CA LYS A 363 2.42 -17.50 -20.50
C LYS A 363 2.04 -16.34 -19.57
N LEU A 364 2.69 -15.18 -19.73
CA LEU A 364 2.40 -13.99 -18.92
C LEU A 364 0.99 -13.43 -19.17
N GLU A 365 0.54 -13.37 -20.42
CA GLU A 365 -0.84 -12.96 -20.75
C GLU A 365 -1.87 -13.91 -20.13
N SER A 366 -1.61 -15.22 -20.21
CA SER A 366 -2.46 -16.24 -19.59
C SER A 366 -2.55 -16.03 -18.08
N LEU A 367 -1.43 -15.80 -17.39
CA LEU A 367 -1.39 -15.51 -15.96
C LEU A 367 -2.16 -14.23 -15.61
N CYS A 368 -1.96 -13.15 -16.38
CA CYS A 368 -2.70 -11.90 -16.19
C CYS A 368 -4.22 -12.10 -16.33
N ASN A 369 -4.64 -12.90 -17.30
CA ASN A 369 -6.05 -13.21 -17.54
C ASN A 369 -6.66 -14.07 -16.42
N ILE A 370 -5.90 -15.04 -15.88
CA ILE A 370 -6.30 -15.84 -14.72
C ILE A 370 -6.53 -14.95 -13.51
N ILE A 371 -5.65 -13.97 -13.26
CA ILE A 371 -5.76 -13.08 -12.10
C ILE A 371 -6.92 -12.08 -12.26
N ALA A 372 -7.12 -11.54 -13.46
CA ALA A 372 -8.20 -10.61 -13.75
C ALA A 372 -9.59 -11.25 -13.55
N ASN A 373 -9.76 -12.51 -13.99
CA ASN A 373 -11.05 -13.18 -14.04
C ASN A 373 -11.27 -14.24 -12.95
N GLY A 374 -10.21 -14.62 -12.23
CA GLY A 374 -10.19 -15.80 -11.36
C GLY A 374 -10.16 -17.12 -12.13
N ASP A 375 -9.75 -18.18 -11.44
CA ASP A 375 -9.81 -19.57 -11.91
C ASP A 375 -9.89 -20.51 -10.70
N SER A 376 -11.05 -21.14 -10.51
CA SER A 376 -11.29 -22.02 -9.38
C SER A 376 -10.47 -23.32 -9.44
N ALA A 377 -10.12 -23.80 -10.65
CA ALA A 377 -9.27 -24.99 -10.79
C ALA A 377 -7.82 -24.72 -10.33
N LEU A 378 -7.41 -23.46 -10.36
CA LEU A 378 -6.11 -23.00 -9.86
C LEU A 378 -6.19 -22.36 -8.47
N ASN A 379 -7.36 -22.40 -7.84
CA ASN A 379 -7.62 -21.78 -6.55
C ASN A 379 -7.39 -20.25 -6.53
N VAL A 380 -7.59 -19.57 -7.66
CA VAL A 380 -7.42 -18.12 -7.81
C VAL A 380 -8.79 -17.44 -7.74
N PRO A 381 -9.05 -16.57 -6.75
CA PRO A 381 -10.30 -15.81 -6.68
C PRO A 381 -10.30 -14.66 -7.69
N VAL A 382 -11.49 -14.11 -7.96
CA VAL A 382 -11.64 -12.97 -8.88
C VAL A 382 -11.18 -11.67 -8.22
N TYR A 383 -10.08 -11.08 -8.72
CA TYR A 383 -9.54 -9.83 -8.18
C TYR A 383 -10.07 -8.55 -8.86
N ASN A 384 -10.93 -8.69 -9.87
CA ASN A 384 -11.43 -7.61 -10.74
C ASN A 384 -10.32 -6.96 -11.59
N GLY A 385 -10.69 -6.56 -12.80
CA GLY A 385 -9.80 -6.17 -13.88
C GLY A 385 -8.67 -5.23 -13.47
N GLY A 386 -8.93 -4.09 -12.83
CA GLY A 386 -7.87 -3.19 -12.32
C GLY A 386 -6.68 -3.03 -13.29
N LEU A 387 -5.47 -3.26 -12.80
CA LEU A 387 -4.23 -3.27 -13.60
C LEU A 387 -4.18 -4.37 -14.68
N PHE A 388 -4.85 -5.49 -14.44
CA PHE A 388 -4.85 -6.69 -15.30
C PHE A 388 -5.98 -6.69 -16.33
N GLU A 389 -6.83 -5.66 -16.35
CA GLU A 389 -7.97 -5.59 -17.26
C GLU A 389 -7.49 -5.36 -18.69
N THR A 390 -7.98 -6.18 -19.60
CA THR A 390 -7.64 -6.12 -21.02
C THR A 390 -8.20 -4.86 -21.69
N GLN A 391 -9.32 -4.32 -21.18
CA GLN A 391 -10.00 -3.16 -21.78
C GLN A 391 -9.38 -1.81 -21.38
N LYS A 392 -8.70 -1.72 -20.23
CA LYS A 392 -8.07 -0.46 -19.77
C LYS A 392 -6.81 -0.08 -20.55
N ASN A 393 -6.13 -1.04 -21.18
CA ASN A 393 -4.96 -0.78 -22.01
C ASN A 393 -5.04 -1.52 -23.35
N SER A 394 -5.56 -0.84 -24.38
CA SER A 394 -5.67 -1.35 -25.75
C SER A 394 -4.33 -1.66 -26.40
N PHE A 395 -3.23 -1.08 -25.92
CA PHE A 395 -1.91 -1.28 -26.52
C PHE A 395 -1.39 -2.70 -26.23
N LEU A 396 -1.45 -3.16 -24.98
CA LEU A 396 -0.95 -4.49 -24.59
C LEU A 396 -1.78 -5.64 -25.17
N SER A 397 -3.05 -5.41 -25.51
CA SER A 397 -3.90 -6.42 -26.14
C SER A 397 -3.69 -6.54 -27.66
N THR A 398 -3.05 -5.55 -28.28
CA THR A 398 -2.81 -5.51 -29.74
C THR A 398 -1.34 -5.67 -30.12
N ASN A 399 -0.42 -5.55 -29.16
CA ASN A 399 1.03 -5.64 -29.37
C ASN A 399 1.64 -6.74 -28.49
N LYS A 400 2.54 -7.56 -29.06
CA LYS A 400 3.18 -8.68 -28.36
C LYS A 400 4.65 -8.39 -28.07
N MET A 401 5.17 -8.95 -26.97
CA MET A 401 6.59 -8.85 -26.62
C MET A 401 7.35 -10.10 -27.09
N PRO A 402 8.39 -9.98 -27.93
CA PRO A 402 9.19 -11.15 -28.29
C PRO A 402 9.97 -11.70 -27.09
N ASP A 403 10.14 -13.03 -27.06
CA ASP A 403 10.74 -13.78 -25.95
C ASP A 403 12.08 -13.25 -25.43
N PRO A 404 13.10 -12.92 -26.26
CA PRO A 404 14.38 -12.45 -25.72
C PRO A 404 14.27 -11.14 -24.92
N PHE A 405 13.33 -10.26 -25.28
CA PHE A 405 13.15 -8.98 -24.58
C PHE A 405 12.46 -9.16 -23.23
N ILE A 406 11.38 -9.96 -23.17
CA ILE A 406 10.70 -10.25 -21.91
C ILE A 406 11.56 -11.14 -20.99
N ALA A 407 12.32 -12.08 -21.55
CA ALA A 407 13.26 -12.91 -20.80
C ALA A 407 14.34 -12.04 -20.13
N LYS A 408 14.98 -11.13 -20.89
CA LYS A 408 15.95 -10.19 -20.32
C LYS A 408 15.33 -9.32 -19.22
N ALA A 409 14.12 -8.79 -19.44
CA ALA A 409 13.43 -7.98 -18.46
C ALA A 409 13.13 -8.74 -17.16
N ILE A 410 12.55 -9.95 -17.25
CA ILE A 410 12.24 -10.78 -16.08
C ILE A 410 13.52 -11.22 -15.37
N GLU A 411 14.57 -11.60 -16.09
CA GLU A 411 15.85 -11.97 -15.49
C GLU A 411 16.41 -10.82 -14.65
N ILE A 412 16.52 -9.62 -15.23
CA ILE A 412 17.03 -8.44 -14.53
C ILE A 412 16.19 -8.08 -13.30
N LEU A 413 14.85 -8.12 -13.44
CA LEU A 413 13.95 -7.81 -12.34
C LEU A 413 14.00 -8.83 -11.21
N THR A 414 14.44 -10.07 -11.46
CA THR A 414 14.29 -11.14 -10.49
C THR A 414 15.57 -11.60 -9.84
N THR A 415 16.75 -11.31 -10.39
CA THR A 415 18.05 -11.73 -9.85
C THR A 415 18.79 -10.59 -9.17
N ASP A 416 19.56 -10.91 -8.13
CA ASP A 416 20.44 -9.94 -7.47
C ASP A 416 21.74 -9.75 -8.28
N HIS A 417 22.00 -8.50 -8.68
CA HIS A 417 23.13 -8.11 -9.53
C HIS A 417 24.30 -7.48 -8.75
N GLU A 418 24.21 -7.33 -7.43
CA GLU A 418 25.28 -6.68 -6.64
C GLU A 418 26.35 -7.64 -6.13
N GLY A 419 26.03 -8.92 -5.95
CA GLY A 419 27.03 -9.88 -5.47
C GLY A 419 27.99 -10.33 -6.57
N GLU A 420 29.18 -10.77 -6.17
CA GLU A 420 30.14 -11.46 -7.05
C GLU A 420 29.68 -12.91 -7.31
N TYR A 421 28.48 -13.07 -7.83
CA TYR A 421 27.93 -14.36 -8.23
C TYR A 421 28.24 -14.62 -9.70
N ALA A 422 28.49 -15.89 -10.04
CA ALA A 422 28.40 -16.27 -11.45
C ALA A 422 26.95 -16.05 -11.93
N PRO A 423 26.71 -15.59 -13.17
CA PRO A 423 25.36 -15.30 -13.66
C PRO A 423 24.35 -16.45 -13.47
N SER A 424 24.80 -17.70 -13.56
CA SER A 424 23.99 -18.91 -13.37
C SER A 424 23.69 -19.26 -11.90
N THR A 425 24.21 -18.49 -10.94
CA THR A 425 24.12 -18.76 -9.49
C THR A 425 23.63 -17.55 -8.70
N ALA A 426 23.27 -16.45 -9.37
CA ALA A 426 22.75 -15.26 -8.73
C ALA A 426 21.45 -15.60 -7.98
N PRO A 427 21.31 -15.22 -6.70
CA PRO A 427 20.10 -15.47 -5.95
C PRO A 427 18.95 -14.62 -6.47
N PHE A 428 17.71 -15.08 -6.27
CA PHE A 428 16.54 -14.29 -6.61
C PHE A 428 16.28 -13.20 -5.57
N ILE A 429 15.82 -12.03 -6.02
CA ILE A 429 15.35 -10.95 -5.18
C ILE A 429 14.07 -11.37 -4.43
N ASP A 430 14.04 -11.09 -3.14
CA ASP A 430 12.87 -11.28 -2.27
C ASP A 430 12.03 -10.01 -2.17
N TYR A 431 10.99 -9.97 -3.01
CA TYR A 431 10.05 -8.87 -3.09
C TYR A 431 9.14 -8.72 -1.86
N SER A 432 9.07 -9.71 -0.95
CA SER A 432 8.24 -9.58 0.26
C SER A 432 8.78 -8.50 1.20
N SER A 433 10.11 -8.38 1.24
CA SER A 433 10.86 -7.42 2.06
C SER A 433 10.90 -6.00 1.49
N LEU A 434 10.59 -5.84 0.20
CA LEU A 434 10.56 -4.52 -0.43
C LEU A 434 9.30 -3.80 -0.01
N ASN A 435 9.47 -2.64 0.62
CA ASN A 435 8.34 -1.79 0.98
C ASN A 435 7.69 -1.25 -0.31
N VAL A 436 6.36 -1.25 -0.41
CA VAL A 436 5.61 -0.65 -1.52
C VAL A 436 6.05 0.79 -1.78
N ARG A 437 6.44 1.50 -0.72
CA ARG A 437 6.96 2.87 -0.78
C ARG A 437 8.23 2.97 -1.63
N HIS A 438 9.15 2.01 -1.49
CA HIS A 438 10.39 1.96 -2.28
C HIS A 438 10.10 1.71 -3.77
N LEU A 439 9.03 0.97 -4.10
CA LEU A 439 8.61 0.79 -5.49
C LEU A 439 8.04 2.09 -6.07
N GLY A 440 7.30 2.86 -5.26
CA GLY A 440 6.80 4.20 -5.63
C GLY A 440 7.90 5.09 -6.22
N ASP A 441 9.07 5.11 -5.58
CA ASP A 441 10.23 5.91 -5.99
C ASP A 441 10.84 5.48 -7.33
N ILE A 442 10.75 4.20 -7.66
CA ILE A 442 11.20 3.67 -8.97
C ILE A 442 10.28 4.23 -10.05
N TYR A 443 8.98 4.12 -9.83
CA TYR A 443 8.00 4.48 -10.83
C TYR A 443 7.87 5.98 -11.06
N GLU A 444 7.95 6.76 -9.99
CA GLU A 444 7.86 8.21 -10.08
C GLU A 444 9.00 8.78 -10.92
N GLY A 445 10.21 8.21 -10.80
CA GLY A 445 11.32 8.56 -11.67
C GLY A 445 11.08 8.20 -13.13
N LEU A 446 10.35 7.11 -13.44
CA LEU A 446 10.05 6.68 -14.81
C LEU A 446 9.14 7.65 -15.54
N LEU A 447 8.29 8.37 -14.83
CA LEU A 447 7.35 9.31 -15.43
C LEU A 447 8.01 10.49 -16.17
N GLU A 448 9.29 10.73 -15.94
CA GLU A 448 10.08 11.80 -16.58
C GLU A 448 10.68 11.41 -17.93
N PHE A 449 10.48 10.16 -18.34
CA PHE A 449 11.14 9.59 -19.49
C PHE A 449 10.19 9.44 -20.68
N HIS A 450 10.76 9.49 -21.88
CA HIS A 450 10.04 9.33 -23.13
C HIS A 450 10.78 8.38 -24.05
N VAL A 451 10.02 7.52 -24.75
CA VAL A 451 10.58 6.65 -25.79
C VAL A 451 10.90 7.50 -27.03
N GLN A 452 12.12 7.40 -27.51
CA GLN A 452 12.57 7.99 -28.77
C GLN A 452 13.20 6.94 -29.68
N ILE A 453 13.25 7.26 -30.97
CA ILE A 453 13.91 6.46 -32.00
C ILE A 453 14.98 7.34 -32.64
N ALA A 454 16.21 6.83 -32.70
CA ALA A 454 17.35 7.55 -33.23
C ALA A 454 17.20 7.77 -34.74
N GLU A 455 17.10 9.02 -35.18
CA GLU A 455 17.07 9.35 -36.62
C GLU A 455 18.48 9.32 -37.25
N GLU A 456 19.51 9.42 -36.42
CA GLU A 456 20.93 9.33 -36.77
C GLU A 456 21.72 8.73 -35.59
N GLU A 457 23.04 8.58 -35.72
CA GLU A 457 23.85 8.11 -34.59
C GLU A 457 23.76 9.10 -33.40
N MET A 458 23.32 8.60 -32.26
CA MET A 458 23.18 9.36 -31.01
C MET A 458 24.22 8.91 -29.99
N ALA A 459 24.67 9.82 -29.14
CA ALA A 459 25.54 9.53 -28.02
C ALA A 459 24.97 10.10 -26.72
N GLU A 460 24.99 9.28 -25.69
CA GLU A 460 24.67 9.70 -24.34
C GLU A 460 25.90 10.35 -23.72
N VAL A 461 25.76 11.58 -23.23
CA VAL A 461 26.82 12.38 -22.64
C VAL A 461 26.47 12.74 -21.20
N ARG A 462 27.44 12.63 -20.29
CA ARG A 462 27.27 13.08 -18.90
C ARG A 462 27.73 14.52 -18.71
N GLU A 463 26.81 15.42 -18.35
CA GLU A 463 27.10 16.81 -17.96
C GLU A 463 26.59 17.09 -16.54
N LYS A 464 27.45 17.55 -15.63
CA LYS A 464 27.09 17.91 -14.23
C LYS A 464 26.26 16.84 -13.49
N GLY A 465 26.59 15.56 -13.70
CA GLY A 465 25.90 14.43 -13.07
C GLY A 465 24.57 14.03 -13.73
N LYS A 466 24.23 14.59 -14.90
CA LYS A 466 23.04 14.25 -15.69
C LYS A 466 23.43 13.67 -17.05
N SER A 467 22.68 12.69 -17.51
CA SER A 467 22.83 12.11 -18.86
C SER A 467 21.92 12.81 -19.85
N PHE A 468 22.41 13.08 -21.06
CA PHE A 468 21.63 13.63 -22.17
C PHE A 468 22.04 12.96 -23.48
N TRP A 469 21.09 12.83 -24.40
CA TRP A 469 21.37 12.37 -25.76
C TRP A 469 21.72 13.55 -26.68
N LYS A 470 22.83 13.44 -27.40
CA LYS A 470 23.27 14.37 -28.45
C LYS A 470 23.49 13.60 -29.74
N LYS A 471 23.38 14.29 -30.88
CA LYS A 471 23.80 13.72 -32.16
C LYS A 471 25.30 13.47 -32.13
N ALA A 472 25.77 12.41 -32.76
CA ALA A 472 27.19 12.07 -32.80
C ALA A 472 28.05 13.20 -33.42
N SER A 473 27.46 13.97 -34.32
CA SER A 473 28.03 15.17 -34.95
C SER A 473 28.18 16.37 -34.01
N GLU A 474 27.42 16.42 -32.91
CA GLU A 474 27.39 17.52 -31.94
C GLU A 474 28.28 17.28 -30.71
N ILE A 475 28.92 16.12 -30.61
CA ILE A 475 29.78 15.76 -29.47
C ILE A 475 31.05 16.60 -29.50
N LYS A 476 31.32 17.29 -28.39
CA LYS A 476 32.59 18.03 -28.18
C LYS A 476 33.67 17.11 -27.61
N LYS A 477 34.95 17.44 -27.82
CA LYS A 477 36.08 16.66 -27.27
C LYS A 477 36.06 16.52 -25.74
N GLU A 478 35.40 17.44 -25.05
CA GLU A 478 35.26 17.54 -23.60
C GLU A 478 34.12 16.67 -23.07
N ASP A 479 33.21 16.24 -23.95
CA ASP A 479 32.01 15.50 -23.59
C ASP A 479 32.37 14.08 -23.16
N LYS A 480 31.96 13.69 -21.95
CA LYS A 480 32.12 12.32 -21.46
C LYS A 480 30.99 11.45 -22.00
N VAL A 481 31.26 10.78 -23.12
CA VAL A 481 30.33 9.81 -23.73
C VAL A 481 30.21 8.56 -22.86
N ILE A 482 28.98 8.18 -22.51
CA ILE A 482 28.63 7.00 -21.73
C ILE A 482 28.32 5.84 -22.67
N SER A 483 27.46 6.08 -23.66
CA SER A 483 26.95 5.07 -24.58
C SER A 483 26.65 5.69 -25.96
N ARG A 484 26.52 4.83 -26.98
CA ARG A 484 26.15 5.23 -28.35
C ARG A 484 25.01 4.37 -28.86
N LYS A 485 24.13 4.99 -29.64
CA LYS A 485 22.99 4.35 -30.29
C LYS A 485 23.07 4.62 -31.78
N GLN A 486 22.95 3.55 -32.56
CA GLN A 486 22.93 3.65 -34.02
C GLN A 486 21.59 4.20 -34.50
N THR A 487 21.53 4.63 -35.77
CA THR A 487 20.27 4.97 -36.43
C THR A 487 19.24 3.85 -36.25
N ASP A 488 17.97 4.24 -36.08
CA ASP A 488 16.81 3.39 -35.82
C ASP A 488 16.77 2.67 -34.47
N ALA A 489 17.80 2.83 -33.62
CA ALA A 489 17.80 2.28 -32.27
C ALA A 489 16.80 3.02 -31.37
N VAL A 490 16.18 2.27 -30.46
CA VAL A 490 15.35 2.82 -29.40
C VAL A 490 16.27 3.35 -28.30
N TYR A 491 15.93 4.51 -27.78
CA TYR A 491 16.56 5.07 -26.58
C TYR A 491 15.51 5.79 -25.75
N ILE A 492 15.79 5.92 -24.46
CA ILE A 492 14.94 6.68 -23.56
C ILE A 492 15.58 8.03 -23.32
N GLU A 493 14.81 9.09 -23.55
CA GLU A 493 15.22 10.45 -23.24
C GLU A 493 14.46 10.94 -22.01
N ASN A 494 15.18 11.46 -21.02
CA ASN A 494 14.60 12.36 -20.04
C ASN A 494 14.52 13.72 -20.72
N SER A 495 13.32 14.24 -20.94
CA SER A 495 13.21 15.49 -21.69
C SER A 495 14.01 16.57 -20.95
N LYS A 496 14.74 17.40 -21.69
CA LYS A 496 15.83 18.27 -21.20
C LYS A 496 15.50 19.17 -19.99
N HIS A 497 14.25 19.24 -19.52
CA HIS A 497 13.77 20.07 -18.42
C HIS A 497 12.93 19.32 -17.36
N GLU A 498 12.64 18.02 -17.47
CA GLU A 498 11.59 17.37 -16.66
C GLU A 498 11.97 17.02 -15.21
N ARG A 499 13.23 16.67 -14.91
CA ARG A 499 13.68 16.56 -13.49
C ARG A 499 13.45 17.84 -12.66
N LYS A 500 13.32 18.99 -13.32
CA LYS A 500 13.05 20.31 -12.71
C LYS A 500 11.59 20.76 -12.89
N ALA A 501 10.86 20.15 -13.82
CA ALA A 501 9.51 20.55 -14.20
C ALA A 501 8.40 19.66 -13.63
N THR A 502 8.69 18.44 -13.17
CA THR A 502 7.71 17.58 -12.46
C THR A 502 7.64 17.92 -10.97
N GLY A 503 8.77 18.24 -10.33
CA GLY A 503 8.87 18.53 -8.90
C GLY A 503 8.68 17.30 -8.00
N SER A 504 8.80 16.10 -8.59
CA SER A 504 8.72 14.78 -7.95
C SER A 504 9.95 14.53 -7.07
N TYR A 505 9.94 15.10 -5.87
CA TYR A 505 10.97 14.87 -4.87
C TYR A 505 10.52 13.78 -3.90
N TYR A 506 11.32 12.71 -3.83
CA TYR A 506 11.18 11.71 -2.78
C TYR A 506 11.18 12.39 -1.41
N THR A 507 10.11 12.17 -0.65
CA THR A 507 10.02 12.64 0.73
C THR A 507 10.57 11.54 1.64
N PRO A 508 11.68 11.77 2.37
CA PRO A 508 12.20 10.82 3.34
C PRO A 508 11.12 10.33 4.30
N HIS A 509 11.16 9.04 4.64
CA HIS A 509 10.10 8.41 5.44
C HIS A 509 9.82 9.13 6.77
N TYR A 510 10.87 9.57 7.47
CA TYR A 510 10.71 10.29 8.74
C TYR A 510 9.95 11.61 8.61
N ILE A 511 10.00 12.27 7.45
CA ILE A 511 9.23 13.50 7.18
C ILE A 511 7.76 13.14 6.97
N VAL A 512 7.49 12.09 6.19
CA VAL A 512 6.13 11.59 5.98
C VAL A 512 5.48 11.20 7.31
N GLU A 513 6.20 10.42 8.13
CA GLU A 513 5.73 10.02 9.47
C GLU A 513 5.43 11.25 10.35
N TYR A 514 6.35 12.22 10.37
CA TYR A 514 6.17 13.43 11.15
C TYR A 514 4.92 14.22 10.71
N ILE A 515 4.74 14.45 9.41
CA ILE A 515 3.60 15.21 8.89
C ILE A 515 2.29 14.48 9.18
N VAL A 516 2.20 13.18 8.88
CA VAL A 516 0.98 12.41 9.12
C VAL A 516 0.64 12.38 10.60
N ARG A 517 1.62 12.12 11.47
CA ARG A 517 1.42 12.09 12.93
C ARG A 517 0.91 13.41 13.48
N ASN A 518 1.45 14.54 13.02
CA ASN A 518 1.09 15.86 13.57
C ASN A 518 -0.14 16.49 12.90
N THR A 519 -0.56 16.00 11.74
CA THR A 519 -1.72 16.53 11.00
C THR A 519 -2.95 15.65 11.13
N VAL A 520 -2.79 14.36 10.85
CA VAL A 520 -3.87 13.37 10.90
C VAL A 520 -4.10 12.91 12.34
N GLY A 521 -3.04 12.83 13.16
CA GLY A 521 -3.09 12.43 14.57
C GLY A 521 -4.14 13.18 15.41
N PRO A 522 -4.09 14.51 15.49
CA PRO A 522 -5.08 15.28 16.25
C PRO A 522 -6.53 15.08 15.76
N MET A 523 -6.73 14.96 14.44
CA MET A 523 -8.05 14.73 13.85
C MET A 523 -8.60 13.34 14.20
N ILE A 524 -7.79 12.27 14.09
CA ILE A 524 -8.24 10.93 14.49
C ILE A 524 -8.52 10.89 15.99
N ASP A 525 -7.74 11.58 16.83
CA ASP A 525 -7.96 11.64 18.28
C ASP A 525 -9.32 12.24 18.63
N GLU A 526 -9.69 13.36 17.99
CA GLU A 526 -10.99 14.00 18.14
C GLU A 526 -12.13 13.05 17.75
N LYS A 527 -11.99 12.37 16.60
CA LYS A 527 -12.99 11.41 16.10
C LYS A 527 -13.15 10.20 17.03
N LEU A 528 -12.05 9.66 17.54
CA LEU A 528 -12.08 8.53 18.46
C LEU A 528 -12.69 8.90 19.81
N GLU A 529 -12.45 10.10 20.33
CA GLU A 529 -13.11 10.56 21.58
C GLU A 529 -14.61 10.80 21.37
N ALA A 530 -15.02 11.35 20.22
CA ALA A 530 -16.44 11.44 19.85
C ALA A 530 -17.08 10.05 19.71
N ALA A 531 -16.40 9.11 19.06
CA ALA A 531 -16.85 7.73 18.91
C ALA A 531 -17.01 7.02 20.27
N LYS A 532 -16.10 7.27 21.22
CA LYS A 532 -16.20 6.75 22.58
C LYS A 532 -17.46 7.22 23.31
N SER A 533 -17.85 8.48 23.14
CA SER A 533 -19.10 9.00 23.70
C SER A 533 -20.33 8.30 23.10
N LEU A 534 -20.33 8.08 21.78
CA LEU A 534 -21.40 7.36 21.07
C LEU A 534 -21.46 5.88 21.47
N LEU A 535 -20.31 5.23 21.67
CA LEU A 535 -20.23 3.84 22.15
C LEU A 535 -20.81 3.70 23.55
N ALA A 536 -20.55 4.64 24.46
CA ALA A 536 -21.17 4.65 25.78
C ALA A 536 -22.70 4.77 25.70
N GLU A 537 -23.22 5.61 24.79
CA GLU A 537 -24.67 5.68 24.54
C GLU A 537 -25.21 4.37 23.95
N PHE A 538 -24.48 3.75 23.02
CA PHE A 538 -24.85 2.48 22.42
C PHE A 538 -24.93 1.35 23.48
N GLU A 539 -23.95 1.26 24.38
CA GLU A 539 -23.96 0.30 25.49
C GLU A 539 -25.15 0.52 26.44
N ASN A 540 -25.43 1.77 26.80
CA ASN A 540 -26.58 2.11 27.65
C ASN A 540 -27.91 1.76 26.98
N THR A 541 -28.01 2.03 25.68
CA THR A 541 -29.19 1.68 24.86
C THR A 541 -29.36 0.16 24.78
N THR A 542 -28.28 -0.59 24.65
CA THR A 542 -28.29 -2.06 24.66
C THR A 542 -28.81 -2.62 25.98
N LYS A 543 -28.34 -2.09 27.12
CA LYS A 543 -28.83 -2.47 28.45
C LYS A 543 -30.31 -2.11 28.65
N ALA A 544 -30.77 -0.98 28.10
CA ALA A 544 -32.17 -0.59 28.15
C ALA A 544 -33.05 -1.53 27.32
N LEU A 545 -32.59 -1.93 26.12
CA LEU A 545 -33.28 -2.89 25.26
C LEU A 545 -33.50 -4.24 25.96
N GLN A 546 -32.48 -4.76 26.66
CA GLN A 546 -32.57 -6.04 27.39
C GLN A 546 -33.65 -6.04 28.49
N LYS A 547 -33.99 -4.87 29.04
CA LYS A 547 -35.02 -4.72 30.07
C LYS A 547 -36.43 -4.55 29.49
N GLN A 548 -36.55 -4.37 28.16
CA GLN A 548 -37.82 -4.04 27.52
C GLN A 548 -38.63 -5.29 27.20
N LYS A 549 -39.93 -5.27 27.54
CA LYS A 549 -40.85 -6.40 27.32
C LYS A 549 -41.87 -6.18 26.20
N SER A 550 -42.16 -4.93 25.85
CA SER A 550 -43.11 -4.61 24.79
C SER A 550 -42.47 -4.71 23.41
N THR A 551 -43.18 -5.31 22.46
CA THR A 551 -42.72 -5.47 21.07
C THR A 551 -42.40 -4.13 20.40
N SER A 552 -43.24 -3.11 20.59
CA SER A 552 -43.04 -1.76 20.07
C SER A 552 -41.79 -1.08 20.68
N GLY A 553 -41.58 -1.27 21.99
CA GLY A 553 -40.39 -0.80 22.67
C GLY A 553 -39.11 -1.44 22.16
N ILE A 554 -39.12 -2.77 22.01
CA ILE A 554 -37.99 -3.54 21.45
C ILE A 554 -37.64 -3.04 20.05
N GLN A 555 -38.64 -2.81 19.20
CA GLN A 555 -38.43 -2.32 17.84
C GLN A 555 -37.83 -0.90 17.82
N GLY A 556 -38.36 0.01 18.65
CA GLY A 556 -37.83 1.38 18.76
C GLY A 556 -36.37 1.41 19.21
N TYR A 557 -36.00 0.63 20.22
CA TYR A 557 -34.61 0.52 20.67
C TYR A 557 -33.69 -0.11 19.62
N ARG A 558 -34.15 -1.12 18.87
CA ARG A 558 -33.38 -1.70 17.76
C ARG A 558 -33.11 -0.69 16.65
N ALA A 559 -34.10 0.12 16.29
CA ALA A 559 -33.92 1.22 15.32
C ALA A 559 -32.90 2.25 15.83
N LYS A 560 -33.00 2.66 17.11
CA LYS A 560 -32.03 3.55 17.74
C LYS A 560 -30.61 2.96 17.76
N MET A 561 -30.47 1.67 18.06
CA MET A 561 -29.16 1.00 18.02
C MET A 561 -28.58 0.97 16.61
N LEU A 562 -29.38 0.71 15.58
CA LEU A 562 -28.91 0.75 14.20
C LEU A 562 -28.41 2.15 13.81
N GLU A 563 -29.16 3.19 14.18
CA GLU A 563 -28.78 4.58 13.96
C GLU A 563 -27.47 4.94 14.69
N LEU A 564 -27.38 4.62 15.98
CA LEU A 564 -26.16 4.84 16.77
C LEU A 564 -24.97 4.06 16.21
N GLY A 565 -25.18 2.81 15.80
CA GLY A 565 -24.13 2.00 15.18
C GLY A 565 -23.60 2.60 13.88
N ASN A 566 -24.48 3.14 13.04
CA ASN A 566 -24.08 3.88 11.84
C ASN A 566 -23.35 5.18 12.18
N LYS A 567 -23.80 5.91 13.21
CA LYS A 567 -23.10 7.12 13.70
C LYS A 567 -21.70 6.82 14.19
N VAL A 568 -21.51 5.77 15.00
CA VAL A 568 -20.19 5.31 15.47
C VAL A 568 -19.31 4.97 14.26
N PHE A 569 -19.81 4.15 13.34
CA PHE A 569 -19.07 3.74 12.15
C PHE A 569 -18.63 4.93 11.30
N ASN A 570 -19.55 5.84 10.98
CA ASN A 570 -19.23 7.03 10.18
C ASN A 570 -18.28 7.97 10.92
N THR A 571 -18.37 8.08 12.25
CA THR A 571 -17.44 8.91 13.03
C THR A 571 -16.00 8.39 12.91
N ILE A 572 -15.82 7.07 12.85
CA ILE A 572 -14.51 6.42 12.76
C ILE A 572 -13.96 6.41 11.32
N PHE A 573 -14.82 6.17 10.31
CA PHE A 573 -14.41 5.96 8.91
C PHE A 573 -14.80 7.09 7.92
N ASP A 574 -15.16 8.29 8.40
CA ASP A 574 -15.38 9.49 7.56
C ASP A 574 -14.36 10.59 7.92
N ILE A 575 -13.08 10.24 7.79
CA ILE A 575 -11.95 11.16 7.95
C ILE A 575 -11.37 11.42 6.57
N LYS A 576 -11.67 12.59 6.01
CA LYS A 576 -11.30 12.92 4.62
C LYS A 576 -9.91 13.55 4.59
N VAL A 577 -8.89 12.77 4.20
CA VAL A 577 -7.50 13.22 4.08
C VAL A 577 -7.14 13.36 2.60
N LEU A 578 -6.68 14.55 2.21
CA LEU A 578 -6.29 14.88 0.84
C LEU A 578 -4.78 15.05 0.69
N ASP A 579 -4.22 14.49 -0.38
CA ASP A 579 -2.95 14.95 -0.97
C ASP A 579 -3.22 15.57 -2.37
N PRO A 580 -3.05 16.90 -2.55
CA PRO A 580 -3.37 17.59 -3.80
C PRO A 580 -2.28 17.44 -4.88
N ALA A 581 -1.16 16.77 -4.58
CA ALA A 581 -0.07 16.47 -5.51
C ALA A 581 0.55 15.11 -5.13
N MET A 582 -0.28 14.07 -5.14
CA MET A 582 0.01 12.80 -4.45
C MET A 582 1.18 12.00 -4.99
N GLY A 583 1.61 12.25 -6.24
CA GLY A 583 2.66 11.48 -6.89
C GLY A 583 2.36 9.98 -6.86
N SER A 584 3.33 9.19 -6.44
CA SER A 584 3.21 7.73 -6.27
C SER A 584 2.31 7.28 -5.10
N GLY A 585 1.76 8.22 -4.30
CA GLY A 585 0.87 7.93 -3.18
C GLY A 585 1.59 7.63 -1.86
N HIS A 586 2.86 8.03 -1.69
CA HIS A 586 3.66 7.73 -0.50
C HIS A 586 3.01 8.23 0.80
N PHE A 587 2.51 9.47 0.83
CA PHE A 587 1.76 10.02 1.97
C PHE A 587 0.45 9.27 2.23
N LEU A 588 -0.25 8.90 1.15
CA LEU A 588 -1.55 8.23 1.22
C LEU A 588 -1.42 6.83 1.84
N VAL A 589 -0.44 6.03 1.39
CA VAL A 589 -0.16 4.69 1.94
C VAL A 589 0.17 4.78 3.43
N HIS A 590 1.05 5.70 3.83
CA HIS A 590 1.39 5.85 5.24
C HIS A 590 0.21 6.33 6.10
N THR A 591 -0.67 7.15 5.51
CA THR A 591 -1.89 7.61 6.18
C THR A 591 -2.88 6.45 6.42
N VAL A 592 -2.99 5.52 5.47
CA VAL A 592 -3.80 4.29 5.66
C VAL A 592 -3.28 3.48 6.84
N ASP A 593 -1.97 3.21 6.89
CA ASP A 593 -1.33 2.50 8.00
C ASP A 593 -1.62 3.19 9.33
N PHE A 594 -1.35 4.50 9.40
CA PHE A 594 -1.50 5.29 10.61
C PHE A 594 -2.95 5.28 11.12
N ILE A 595 -3.93 5.64 10.28
CA ILE A 595 -5.34 5.65 10.68
C ILE A 595 -5.79 4.24 11.11
N SER A 596 -5.41 3.20 10.37
CA SER A 596 -5.80 1.83 10.66
C SER A 596 -5.27 1.35 12.00
N ASP A 597 -3.98 1.58 12.30
CA ASP A 597 -3.38 1.22 13.59
C ASP A 597 -4.07 1.95 14.76
N ARG A 598 -4.42 3.24 14.59
CA ARG A 598 -5.16 4.01 15.60
C ARG A 598 -6.57 3.44 15.83
N ILE A 599 -7.27 3.05 14.78
CA ILE A 599 -8.61 2.43 14.86
C ILE A 599 -8.52 1.05 15.54
N VAL A 600 -7.57 0.20 15.14
CA VAL A 600 -7.35 -1.12 15.74
C VAL A 600 -7.09 -1.00 17.24
N SER A 601 -6.15 -0.12 17.63
CA SER A 601 -5.83 0.13 19.04
C SER A 601 -7.05 0.66 19.81
N PHE A 602 -7.88 1.50 19.20
CA PHE A 602 -9.12 1.99 19.82
C PHE A 602 -10.14 0.87 20.03
N LEU A 603 -10.46 0.10 18.98
CA LEU A 603 -11.48 -0.95 19.02
C LEU A 603 -11.11 -2.09 19.98
N ALA A 604 -9.82 -2.30 20.26
CA ALA A 604 -9.35 -3.25 21.28
C ALA A 604 -9.94 -3.00 22.70
N ASP A 605 -10.33 -1.75 23.02
CA ASP A 605 -10.98 -1.43 24.30
C ASP A 605 -12.50 -1.71 24.31
N TYR A 606 -13.07 -2.03 23.14
CA TYR A 606 -14.50 -2.20 22.92
C TYR A 606 -14.79 -3.47 22.09
N PRO A 607 -14.46 -4.69 22.57
CA PRO A 607 -14.61 -5.91 21.76
C PRO A 607 -16.05 -6.16 21.29
N GLU A 608 -17.05 -5.74 22.06
CA GLU A 608 -18.46 -5.81 21.69
C GLU A 608 -18.99 -4.45 21.21
N ASN A 609 -18.82 -4.15 19.92
CA ASN A 609 -19.25 -2.87 19.37
C ASN A 609 -19.82 -3.00 17.94
N PRO A 610 -20.61 -2.02 17.47
CA PRO A 610 -21.27 -2.08 16.16
C PRO A 610 -20.31 -2.05 14.97
N VAL A 611 -19.09 -1.52 15.12
CA VAL A 611 -18.06 -1.51 14.08
C VAL A 611 -17.44 -2.89 13.90
N ILE A 612 -17.06 -3.56 14.99
CA ILE A 612 -16.54 -4.95 14.93
C ILE A 612 -17.59 -5.88 14.31
N LYS A 613 -18.87 -5.70 14.65
CA LYS A 613 -19.96 -6.43 14.00
C LYS A 613 -20.00 -6.22 12.47
N LYS A 614 -19.82 -4.99 11.99
CA LYS A 614 -19.75 -4.71 10.54
C LYS A 614 -18.51 -5.34 9.88
N ILE A 615 -17.38 -5.36 10.59
CA ILE A 615 -16.15 -6.02 10.11
C ILE A 615 -16.38 -7.54 9.98
N GLU A 616 -17.02 -8.17 10.97
CA GLU A 616 -17.40 -9.59 10.92
C GLU A 616 -18.39 -9.88 9.78
N GLU A 617 -19.39 -9.03 9.59
CA GLU A 617 -20.37 -9.14 8.49
C GLU A 617 -19.68 -9.09 7.12
N LEU A 618 -18.76 -8.13 6.93
CA LEU A 618 -17.95 -8.02 5.72
C LEU A 618 -17.05 -9.24 5.51
N ARG A 619 -16.39 -9.72 6.57
CA ARG A 619 -15.57 -10.94 6.50
C ARG A 619 -16.42 -12.15 6.07
N ALA A 620 -17.59 -12.31 6.66
CA ALA A 620 -18.51 -13.39 6.33
C ALA A 620 -18.99 -13.32 4.87
N GLU A 621 -19.22 -12.12 4.34
CA GLU A 621 -19.56 -11.90 2.94
C GLU A 621 -18.42 -12.32 2.00
N ILE A 622 -17.18 -11.90 2.28
CA ILE A 622 -16.00 -12.30 1.51
C ILE A 622 -15.84 -13.83 1.51
N LEU A 623 -15.95 -14.47 2.67
CA LEU A 623 -15.83 -15.94 2.78
C LEU A 623 -16.96 -16.67 2.03
N LYS A 624 -18.18 -16.14 2.07
CA LYS A 624 -19.31 -16.68 1.32
C LYS A 624 -19.07 -16.58 -0.19
N GLU A 625 -18.50 -15.46 -0.64
CA GLU A 625 -18.17 -15.23 -2.04
C GLU A 625 -17.07 -16.19 -2.53
N ILE A 626 -16.01 -16.37 -1.75
CA ILE A 626 -14.93 -17.32 -2.04
C ILE A 626 -15.47 -18.74 -2.18
N LYS A 627 -16.34 -19.15 -1.24
CA LYS A 627 -17.01 -20.46 -1.31
C LYS A 627 -17.89 -20.58 -2.56
N ARG A 628 -18.57 -19.51 -2.97
CA ARG A 628 -19.38 -19.48 -4.21
C ARG A 628 -18.50 -19.64 -5.46
N GLN A 629 -17.30 -19.08 -5.45
CA GLN A 629 -16.32 -19.22 -6.53
C GLN A 629 -15.65 -20.60 -6.57
N GLY A 630 -15.86 -21.46 -5.56
CA GLY A 630 -15.20 -22.77 -5.48
C GLY A 630 -13.71 -22.67 -5.14
N VAL A 631 -13.30 -21.58 -4.51
CA VAL A 631 -11.93 -21.30 -4.08
C VAL A 631 -11.81 -21.59 -2.57
N SER A 632 -10.62 -21.98 -2.13
CA SER A 632 -10.24 -22.18 -0.74
C SER A 632 -9.10 -21.22 -0.39
N ILE A 633 -9.27 -20.42 0.66
CA ILE A 633 -8.21 -19.53 1.15
C ILE A 633 -7.83 -19.87 2.58
N ASP A 634 -6.63 -19.44 2.97
CA ASP A 634 -6.23 -19.41 4.36
C ASP A 634 -6.99 -18.30 5.11
N ASN A 635 -8.03 -18.70 5.84
CA ASN A 635 -8.87 -17.81 6.64
C ASN A 635 -8.08 -17.06 7.74
N SER A 636 -6.88 -17.51 8.11
CA SER A 636 -6.02 -16.83 9.08
C SER A 636 -5.44 -15.52 8.54
N LYS A 637 -5.34 -15.38 7.21
CA LYS A 637 -4.82 -14.20 6.52
C LYS A 637 -5.88 -13.13 6.23
N LEU A 638 -7.16 -13.46 6.33
CA LEU A 638 -8.25 -12.50 6.24
C LEU A 638 -8.54 -11.97 7.65
N THR A 639 -7.75 -11.00 8.12
CA THR A 639 -7.81 -10.48 9.50
C THR A 639 -8.71 -9.23 9.62
N GLU A 640 -9.11 -8.90 10.85
CA GLU A 640 -9.78 -7.62 11.14
C GLU A 640 -8.94 -6.41 10.68
N VAL A 641 -7.62 -6.46 10.85
CA VAL A 641 -6.68 -5.40 10.42
C VAL A 641 -6.75 -5.18 8.91
N ASN A 642 -6.75 -6.25 8.10
CA ASN A 642 -6.83 -6.11 6.64
C ASN A 642 -8.16 -5.46 6.21
N ILE A 643 -9.25 -5.83 6.88
CA ILE A 643 -10.57 -5.27 6.61
C ILE A 643 -10.63 -3.79 7.01
N ILE A 644 -10.07 -3.41 8.16
CA ILE A 644 -9.98 -2.01 8.59
C ILE A 644 -9.16 -1.20 7.60
N LYS A 645 -7.96 -1.68 7.21
CA LYS A 645 -7.11 -1.03 6.19
C LYS A 645 -7.87 -0.80 4.89
N ARG A 646 -8.60 -1.82 4.42
CA ARG A 646 -9.45 -1.71 3.22
C ARG A 646 -10.52 -0.62 3.35
N MET A 647 -11.21 -0.56 4.49
CA MET A 647 -12.24 0.46 4.76
C MET A 647 -11.63 1.87 4.81
N VAL A 648 -10.47 2.04 5.47
CA VAL A 648 -9.75 3.32 5.55
C VAL A 648 -9.33 3.77 4.16
N MET A 649 -8.64 2.91 3.40
CA MET A 649 -8.22 3.22 2.02
C MET A 649 -9.41 3.69 1.17
N LYS A 650 -10.52 2.93 1.19
CA LYS A 650 -11.68 3.23 0.33
C LYS A 650 -12.42 4.50 0.74
N ARG A 651 -12.51 4.84 2.02
CA ARG A 651 -13.39 5.91 2.52
C ARG A 651 -12.68 7.19 2.93
N CYS A 652 -11.42 7.11 3.35
CA CYS A 652 -10.72 8.21 4.02
C CYS A 652 -9.70 8.92 3.13
N ILE A 653 -9.19 8.25 2.09
CA ILE A 653 -8.00 8.69 1.36
C ILE A 653 -8.39 9.31 0.02
N TYR A 654 -7.96 10.55 -0.21
CA TYR A 654 -8.19 11.34 -1.41
C TYR A 654 -6.87 11.84 -1.98
N GLY A 655 -6.80 11.92 -3.31
CA GLY A 655 -5.58 12.34 -3.99
C GLY A 655 -5.84 12.91 -5.37
N VAL A 656 -5.06 13.94 -5.73
CA VAL A 656 -5.06 14.51 -7.08
C VAL A 656 -3.63 14.56 -7.60
N ASP A 657 -3.44 14.19 -8.86
CA ASP A 657 -2.15 14.37 -9.53
C ASP A 657 -2.34 14.81 -10.99
N LEU A 658 -1.40 15.61 -11.49
CA LEU A 658 -1.42 16.07 -12.88
C LEU A 658 -1.14 14.90 -13.86
N ASN A 659 -0.37 13.90 -13.44
CA ASN A 659 0.00 12.77 -14.28
C ASN A 659 -0.94 11.57 -14.06
N ASP A 660 -1.60 11.14 -15.14
CA ASP A 660 -2.51 9.98 -15.14
C ASP A 660 -1.80 8.71 -14.64
N MET A 661 -0.53 8.55 -15.00
CA MET A 661 0.25 7.39 -14.57
C MET A 661 0.64 7.46 -13.09
N ALA A 662 0.81 8.65 -12.50
CA ALA A 662 1.02 8.81 -11.06
C ALA A 662 -0.24 8.41 -10.27
N VAL A 663 -1.42 8.75 -10.78
CA VAL A 663 -2.70 8.31 -10.22
C VAL A 663 -2.80 6.79 -10.20
N GLU A 664 -2.46 6.12 -11.30
CA GLU A 664 -2.46 4.65 -11.37
C GLU A 664 -1.41 4.01 -10.42
N LEU A 665 -0.28 4.69 -10.21
CA LEU A 665 0.74 4.27 -9.23
C LEU A 665 0.28 4.39 -7.78
N ALA A 666 -0.39 5.48 -7.45
CA ALA A 666 -0.99 5.64 -6.13
C ALA A 666 -2.01 4.54 -5.85
N LYS A 667 -2.87 4.21 -6.84
CA LYS A 667 -3.82 3.07 -6.74
C LYS A 667 -3.10 1.75 -6.51
N LEU A 668 -2.07 1.47 -7.30
CA LEU A 668 -1.28 0.25 -7.18
C LEU A 668 -0.67 0.12 -5.78
N SER A 669 -0.06 1.20 -5.29
CA SER A 669 0.60 1.23 -4.00
C SER A 669 -0.38 0.99 -2.85
N LEU A 670 -1.55 1.62 -2.92
CA LEU A 670 -2.61 1.42 -1.93
C LEU A 670 -3.17 -0.01 -1.97
N TRP A 671 -3.41 -0.57 -3.16
CA TRP A 671 -3.87 -1.96 -3.29
C TRP A 671 -2.87 -2.99 -2.77
N LEU A 672 -1.58 -2.77 -2.96
CA LEU A 672 -0.52 -3.64 -2.46
C LEU A 672 -0.39 -3.59 -0.93
N ASP A 673 -0.63 -2.42 -0.33
CA ASP A 673 -0.60 -2.28 1.13
C ASP A 673 -1.86 -2.82 1.80
N SER A 674 -3.04 -2.56 1.22
CA SER A 674 -4.34 -2.92 1.80
C SER A 674 -4.94 -4.20 1.19
N PHE A 675 -4.11 -5.06 0.58
CA PHE A 675 -4.60 -6.26 -0.10
C PHE A 675 -5.39 -7.15 0.86
N THR A 676 -6.59 -7.56 0.43
CA THR A 676 -7.50 -8.37 1.24
C THR A 676 -7.75 -9.69 0.53
N LEU A 677 -7.28 -10.79 1.11
CA LEU A 677 -7.33 -12.11 0.47
C LEU A 677 -8.77 -12.51 0.11
N GLY A 678 -8.98 -12.82 -1.17
CA GLY A 678 -10.27 -13.26 -1.72
C GLY A 678 -11.33 -12.17 -1.93
N ALA A 679 -11.02 -10.91 -1.61
CA ALA A 679 -11.83 -9.76 -2.04
C ALA A 679 -11.23 -9.13 -3.31
N PRO A 680 -12.05 -8.55 -4.20
CA PRO A 680 -11.53 -7.84 -5.37
C PRO A 680 -10.77 -6.57 -4.97
N LEU A 681 -9.98 -6.02 -5.89
CA LEU A 681 -9.38 -4.71 -5.72
C LEU A 681 -10.48 -3.63 -5.58
N SER A 682 -10.38 -2.81 -4.54
CA SER A 682 -11.38 -1.75 -4.29
C SER A 682 -11.35 -0.71 -5.40
N PHE A 683 -12.53 -0.17 -5.72
CA PHE A 683 -12.66 0.92 -6.68
C PHE A 683 -12.21 2.25 -6.05
N LEU A 684 -11.19 2.92 -6.62
CA LEU A 684 -10.58 4.13 -6.06
C LEU A 684 -10.71 5.39 -6.93
N ASP A 685 -11.24 5.30 -8.15
CA ASP A 685 -11.24 6.41 -9.12
C ASP A 685 -12.10 7.62 -8.67
N HIS A 686 -13.02 7.40 -7.74
CA HIS A 686 -13.83 8.47 -7.15
C HIS A 686 -13.06 9.34 -6.15
N HIS A 687 -11.96 8.83 -5.57
CA HIS A 687 -11.13 9.56 -4.61
C HIS A 687 -9.74 9.93 -5.16
N LEU A 688 -9.21 9.16 -6.11
CA LEU A 688 -7.91 9.40 -6.74
C LEU A 688 -8.12 9.85 -8.18
N LYS A 689 -7.83 11.14 -8.46
CA LYS A 689 -8.19 11.80 -9.71
C LYS A 689 -7.00 12.39 -10.45
N CYS A 690 -7.08 12.38 -11.77
CA CYS A 690 -6.11 13.03 -12.66
C CYS A 690 -6.57 14.47 -12.96
N GLY A 691 -5.73 15.46 -12.68
CA GLY A 691 -6.05 16.87 -12.92
C GLY A 691 -5.02 17.84 -12.38
N ASN A 692 -5.08 19.07 -12.87
CA ASN A 692 -4.27 20.18 -12.39
C ASN A 692 -4.93 20.84 -11.18
N SER A 693 -4.47 20.48 -9.99
CA SER A 693 -4.96 20.99 -8.70
C SER A 693 -5.01 22.52 -8.58
N LEU A 694 -4.23 23.25 -9.39
CA LEU A 694 -4.14 24.72 -9.35
C LEU A 694 -4.96 25.43 -10.44
N ILE A 695 -5.49 24.72 -11.44
CA ILE A 695 -6.22 25.35 -12.56
C ILE A 695 -7.62 24.79 -12.66
N GLY A 696 -8.62 25.63 -12.46
CA GLY A 696 -10.02 25.27 -12.59
C GLY A 696 -10.91 26.14 -11.71
N VAL A 697 -12.18 25.76 -11.64
CA VAL A 697 -13.18 26.48 -10.84
C VAL A 697 -13.21 25.86 -9.45
N PHE A 698 -12.98 26.68 -8.43
CA PHE A 698 -13.16 26.27 -7.05
C PHE A 698 -14.62 26.41 -6.61
N ASP A 699 -15.17 27.62 -6.71
CA ASP A 699 -16.54 27.89 -6.28
C ASP A 699 -17.54 27.79 -7.44
N ILE A 700 -18.53 26.93 -7.27
CA ILE A 700 -19.59 26.67 -8.26
C ILE A 700 -20.97 27.13 -7.75
N SER A 701 -21.03 27.72 -6.55
CA SER A 701 -22.29 27.98 -5.83
C SER A 701 -23.14 29.08 -6.46
N ASP A 702 -22.53 30.06 -7.13
CA ASP A 702 -23.25 31.07 -7.92
C ASP A 702 -23.78 30.53 -9.26
N VAL A 703 -23.25 29.38 -9.71
CA VAL A 703 -23.58 28.77 -11.00
C VAL A 703 -24.60 27.66 -10.86
N ILE A 704 -24.55 26.93 -9.74
CA ILE A 704 -25.40 25.78 -9.45
C ILE A 704 -26.54 26.22 -8.53
N ILE A 705 -27.49 26.96 -9.11
CA ILE A 705 -28.62 27.55 -8.40
C ILE A 705 -29.66 26.46 -8.07
N PRO A 706 -30.18 26.39 -6.83
CA PRO A 706 -31.25 25.47 -6.47
C PRO A 706 -32.43 25.53 -7.45
N GLY A 707 -32.87 24.36 -7.93
CA GLY A 707 -33.95 24.24 -8.92
C GLY A 707 -33.51 24.30 -10.39
N SER A 708 -32.24 24.60 -10.68
CA SER A 708 -31.68 24.49 -12.04
C SER A 708 -31.41 23.04 -12.45
N ASP A 709 -31.32 22.78 -13.77
CA ASP A 709 -30.90 21.46 -14.28
C ASP A 709 -29.51 21.07 -13.78
N ALA A 710 -28.56 22.01 -13.75
CA ALA A 710 -27.22 21.79 -13.23
C ALA A 710 -27.24 21.38 -11.74
N TYR A 711 -28.10 22.00 -10.92
CA TYR A 711 -28.28 21.59 -9.52
C TYR A 711 -28.85 20.18 -9.41
N ALA A 712 -29.87 19.84 -10.20
CA ALA A 712 -30.43 18.50 -10.22
C ALA A 712 -29.40 17.44 -10.64
N LYS A 713 -28.52 17.76 -11.59
CA LYS A 713 -27.40 16.91 -12.02
C LYS A 713 -26.38 16.67 -10.91
N VAL A 714 -25.94 17.73 -10.22
CA VAL A 714 -25.01 17.58 -9.08
C VAL A 714 -25.65 16.77 -7.94
N GLN A 715 -26.94 16.94 -7.68
CA GLN A 715 -27.64 16.16 -6.66
C GLN A 715 -27.72 14.67 -7.03
N ARG A 716 -27.97 14.33 -8.30
CA ARG A 716 -27.90 12.93 -8.76
C ARG A 716 -26.48 12.37 -8.70
N ALA A 717 -25.50 13.13 -9.14
CA ALA A 717 -24.07 12.76 -9.04
C ALA A 717 -23.66 12.50 -7.58
N LEU A 718 -24.06 13.38 -6.64
CA LEU A 718 -23.82 13.21 -5.22
C LEU A 718 -24.50 11.94 -4.68
N SER A 719 -25.75 11.68 -5.05
CA SER A 719 -26.47 10.46 -4.65
C SER A 719 -25.77 9.19 -5.14
N PHE A 720 -25.28 9.16 -6.38
CA PHE A 720 -24.50 8.04 -6.90
C PHE A 720 -23.16 7.88 -6.18
N LEU A 721 -22.44 8.98 -5.87
CA LEU A 721 -21.18 8.94 -5.13
C LEU A 721 -21.34 8.44 -3.69
N LEU A 722 -22.42 8.83 -3.01
CA LEU A 722 -22.74 8.30 -1.68
C LEU A 722 -22.96 6.78 -1.74
N GLN A 723 -23.68 6.28 -2.76
CA GLN A 723 -23.84 4.84 -2.98
C GLN A 723 -22.50 4.14 -3.26
N VAL A 724 -21.60 4.75 -4.04
CA VAL A 724 -20.24 4.20 -4.28
C VAL A 724 -19.47 4.08 -2.95
N SER A 725 -19.59 5.07 -2.07
CA SER A 725 -18.91 5.13 -0.77
C SER A 725 -19.47 4.12 0.25
N GLU A 726 -20.75 3.75 0.13
CA GLU A 726 -21.42 2.75 0.97
C GLU A 726 -21.05 1.32 0.62
N LEU A 727 -20.75 1.04 -0.66
CA LEU A 727 -20.30 -0.28 -1.09
C LEU A 727 -18.94 -0.62 -0.46
N THR A 728 -18.76 -1.87 -0.05
CA THR A 728 -17.49 -2.32 0.54
C THR A 728 -16.52 -2.91 -0.48
N ASP A 729 -17.04 -3.20 -1.69
CA ASP A 729 -16.39 -4.00 -2.72
C ASP A 729 -15.97 -5.37 -2.17
N ALA A 730 -16.78 -5.97 -1.29
CA ALA A 730 -16.51 -7.31 -0.76
C ALA A 730 -16.51 -8.36 -1.87
N THR A 731 -17.34 -8.12 -2.88
CA THR A 731 -17.58 -9.04 -4.00
C THR A 731 -17.32 -8.36 -5.33
N ILE A 732 -17.04 -9.16 -6.36
CA ILE A 732 -16.86 -8.66 -7.73
C ILE A 732 -18.11 -7.91 -8.24
N THR A 733 -19.29 -8.33 -7.81
CA THR A 733 -20.57 -7.69 -8.17
C THR A 733 -20.64 -6.28 -7.59
N GLU A 734 -20.25 -6.09 -6.33
CA GLU A 734 -20.17 -4.77 -5.72
C GLU A 734 -19.14 -3.87 -6.43
N ALA A 735 -17.94 -4.40 -6.68
CA ALA A 735 -16.89 -3.64 -7.35
C ALA A 735 -17.31 -3.16 -8.76
N LYS A 736 -17.98 -4.04 -9.53
CA LYS A 736 -18.57 -3.68 -10.83
C LYS A 736 -19.71 -2.65 -10.69
N LYS A 737 -20.51 -2.74 -9.63
CA LYS A 737 -21.56 -1.77 -9.32
C LYS A 737 -20.97 -0.40 -8.97
N SER A 738 -19.88 -0.34 -8.20
CA SER A 738 -19.16 0.91 -7.93
C SER A 738 -18.66 1.58 -9.22
N TYR A 739 -18.10 0.80 -10.15
CA TYR A 739 -17.69 1.31 -11.47
C TYR A 739 -18.87 1.87 -12.26
N ALA A 740 -19.97 1.12 -12.35
CA ALA A 740 -21.17 1.54 -13.09
C ALA A 740 -21.79 2.81 -12.50
N LEU A 741 -21.92 2.88 -11.17
CA LEU A 741 -22.42 4.07 -10.48
C LEU A 741 -21.51 5.28 -10.74
N TYR A 742 -20.20 5.10 -10.70
CA TYR A 742 -19.27 6.20 -10.98
C TYR A 742 -19.31 6.66 -12.43
N ASN A 743 -19.57 5.78 -13.39
CA ASN A 743 -19.81 6.22 -14.77
C ASN A 743 -21.06 7.11 -14.86
N HIS A 744 -22.13 6.79 -14.14
CA HIS A 744 -23.30 7.68 -14.06
C HIS A 744 -22.98 9.02 -13.37
N VAL A 745 -22.07 9.03 -12.39
CA VAL A 745 -21.55 10.30 -11.83
C VAL A 745 -20.92 11.14 -12.94
N GLN A 746 -20.01 10.54 -13.73
CA GLN A 746 -19.35 11.22 -14.85
C GLN A 746 -20.37 11.76 -15.87
N GLU A 747 -21.33 10.94 -16.30
CA GLU A 747 -22.38 11.34 -17.23
C GLU A 747 -23.19 12.57 -16.75
N GLU A 748 -23.44 12.68 -15.44
CA GLU A 748 -24.16 13.81 -14.87
C GLU A 748 -23.30 15.06 -14.73
N VAL A 749 -22.00 14.92 -14.40
CA VAL A 749 -21.10 16.08 -14.21
C VAL A 749 -20.46 16.56 -15.51
N ASP A 750 -20.30 15.72 -16.53
CA ASP A 750 -19.66 16.02 -17.82
C ASP A 750 -20.20 17.30 -18.49
N PRO A 751 -21.53 17.52 -18.60
CA PRO A 751 -22.07 18.77 -19.14
C PRO A 751 -21.59 20.01 -18.37
N ILE A 752 -21.60 19.93 -17.04
CA ILE A 752 -21.21 21.02 -16.15
C ILE A 752 -19.69 21.24 -16.24
N ARG A 753 -18.90 20.15 -16.30
CA ARG A 753 -17.46 20.20 -16.47
C ARG A 753 -17.09 20.93 -17.75
N ARG A 754 -17.67 20.54 -18.90
CA ARG A 754 -17.41 21.21 -20.19
C ARG A 754 -17.74 22.70 -20.17
N ARG A 755 -18.80 23.08 -19.45
CA ARG A 755 -19.12 24.49 -19.23
C ARG A 755 -18.00 25.20 -18.48
N PHE A 756 -17.54 24.64 -17.37
CA PHE A 756 -16.43 25.21 -16.60
C PHE A 756 -15.09 25.15 -17.32
N ASP A 757 -14.87 24.16 -18.17
CA ASP A 757 -13.71 24.06 -19.04
C ASP A 757 -13.64 25.28 -19.96
N VAL A 758 -14.75 25.63 -20.62
CA VAL A 758 -14.82 26.83 -21.47
C VAL A 758 -14.66 28.11 -20.66
N ALA A 759 -15.32 28.20 -19.50
CA ALA A 759 -15.22 29.36 -18.61
C ALA A 759 -13.78 29.59 -18.12
N THR A 760 -13.01 28.51 -17.94
CA THR A 760 -11.60 28.55 -17.52
C THR A 760 -10.66 28.78 -18.71
N ALA A 761 -10.98 28.23 -19.89
CA ALA A 761 -10.18 28.38 -21.10
C ALA A 761 -10.01 29.84 -21.56
N LYS A 762 -10.92 30.75 -21.16
CA LYS A 762 -10.81 32.19 -21.47
C LYS A 762 -9.51 32.84 -20.98
N TYR A 763 -8.84 32.24 -20.00
CA TYR A 763 -7.55 32.72 -19.49
C TYR A 763 -6.35 32.25 -20.33
N PHE A 764 -6.56 31.28 -21.23
CA PHE A 764 -5.51 30.62 -22.02
C PHE A 764 -5.68 30.83 -23.53
N THR A 765 -6.83 31.31 -23.97
CA THR A 765 -7.09 31.65 -25.37
C THR A 765 -8.13 32.76 -25.47
N GLU A 766 -8.09 33.51 -26.57
CA GLU A 766 -9.15 34.45 -26.91
C GLU A 766 -10.40 33.69 -27.35
N LEU A 767 -11.50 33.88 -26.62
CA LEU A 767 -12.80 33.27 -26.90
C LEU A 767 -13.84 34.29 -27.41
N GLY A 768 -13.47 35.57 -27.53
CA GLY A 768 -14.36 36.65 -27.91
C GLY A 768 -15.25 37.17 -26.77
N LYS A 769 -16.23 38.02 -27.11
CA LYS A 769 -17.06 38.74 -26.13
C LYS A 769 -18.16 37.90 -25.47
N ASN A 770 -18.55 36.76 -26.06
CA ASN A 770 -19.72 35.99 -25.63
C ASN A 770 -19.34 34.59 -25.09
N VAL A 771 -18.51 34.55 -24.05
CA VAL A 771 -18.06 33.31 -23.40
C VAL A 771 -19.25 32.50 -22.86
N GLY A 772 -20.28 33.18 -22.32
CA GLY A 772 -21.48 32.52 -21.78
C GLY A 772 -22.27 31.72 -22.84
N TYR A 773 -22.24 32.15 -24.10
CA TYR A 773 -22.82 31.36 -25.19
C TYR A 773 -22.00 30.10 -25.48
N LEU A 774 -20.68 30.20 -25.53
CA LEU A 774 -19.79 29.05 -25.73
C LEU A 774 -19.88 28.05 -24.56
N GLU A 775 -20.03 28.55 -23.34
CA GLU A 775 -20.35 27.76 -22.14
C GLU A 775 -21.61 26.92 -22.33
N GLN A 776 -22.70 27.51 -22.83
CA GLN A 776 -23.96 26.81 -23.08
C GLN A 776 -23.85 25.81 -24.24
N LEU A 777 -23.10 26.17 -25.29
CA LEU A 777 -22.82 25.29 -26.41
C LEU A 777 -22.01 24.05 -25.96
N ALA A 778 -21.02 24.24 -25.09
CA ALA A 778 -20.25 23.14 -24.49
C ALA A 778 -21.08 22.30 -23.51
N TYR A 779 -21.96 22.93 -22.73
CA TYR A 779 -22.87 22.24 -21.82
C TYR A 779 -23.78 21.26 -22.57
N THR A 780 -24.44 21.73 -23.63
CA THR A 780 -25.40 20.95 -24.44
C THR A 780 -24.75 20.06 -25.48
N MET A 781 -23.51 20.36 -25.88
CA MET A 781 -22.75 19.65 -26.91
C MET A 781 -23.41 19.67 -28.30
N ALA A 782 -24.29 20.64 -28.55
CA ALA A 782 -25.06 20.79 -29.80
C ALA A 782 -24.24 21.47 -30.92
N LEU A 783 -23.00 21.02 -31.11
CA LEU A 783 -22.04 21.61 -32.06
C LEU A 783 -22.50 21.51 -33.53
N ASP A 784 -23.31 20.50 -33.84
CA ASP A 784 -23.92 20.24 -35.13
C ASP A 784 -25.06 21.21 -35.48
N LYS A 785 -25.69 21.81 -34.46
CA LYS A 785 -26.81 22.75 -34.60
C LYS A 785 -26.38 24.22 -34.55
N GLU A 786 -25.10 24.46 -34.35
CA GLU A 786 -24.52 25.80 -34.30
C GLU A 786 -24.49 26.43 -35.70
N ALA A 787 -25.07 27.62 -35.84
CA ALA A 787 -25.17 28.30 -37.12
C ALA A 787 -23.84 28.94 -37.56
N PHE A 788 -22.94 29.24 -36.62
CA PHE A 788 -21.66 29.89 -36.89
C PHE A 788 -20.48 28.93 -36.66
N PRO A 789 -19.80 28.46 -37.72
CA PRO A 789 -18.67 27.54 -37.60
C PRO A 789 -17.55 28.03 -36.69
N GLU A 790 -17.34 29.35 -36.63
CA GLU A 790 -16.34 29.97 -35.76
C GLU A 790 -16.61 29.71 -34.26
N ASN A 791 -17.88 29.68 -33.84
CA ASN A 791 -18.25 29.34 -32.45
C ASN A 791 -17.93 27.88 -32.13
N VAL A 792 -18.15 26.98 -33.10
CA VAL A 792 -17.79 25.56 -32.98
C VAL A 792 -16.29 25.41 -32.81
N GLU A 793 -15.49 26.09 -33.64
CA GLU A 793 -14.03 26.05 -33.56
C GLU A 793 -13.50 26.63 -32.25
N ARG A 794 -14.02 27.78 -31.80
CA ARG A 794 -13.66 28.38 -30.51
C ARG A 794 -14.00 27.47 -29.33
N CYS A 795 -15.19 26.85 -29.34
CA CYS A 795 -15.60 25.89 -28.32
C CYS A 795 -14.71 24.64 -28.31
N LYS A 796 -14.44 24.05 -29.48
CA LYS A 796 -13.52 22.91 -29.62
C LYS A 796 -12.10 23.25 -29.15
N ARG A 797 -11.61 24.45 -29.47
CA ARG A 797 -10.30 24.95 -28.99
C ARG A 797 -10.27 25.07 -27.47
N ALA A 798 -11.32 25.64 -26.86
CA ALA A 798 -11.44 25.75 -25.42
C ALA A 798 -11.41 24.37 -24.74
N LEU A 799 -12.18 23.41 -25.24
CA LEU A 799 -12.19 22.03 -24.73
C LEU A 799 -10.86 21.31 -24.95
N SER A 800 -10.17 21.58 -26.06
CA SER A 800 -8.83 21.05 -26.31
C SER A 800 -7.80 21.58 -25.31
N ILE A 801 -7.84 22.87 -25.00
CA ILE A 801 -6.96 23.48 -23.99
C ILE A 801 -7.26 22.90 -22.60
N ALA A 802 -8.53 22.74 -22.26
CA ALA A 802 -8.92 22.12 -20.98
C ALA A 802 -8.37 20.70 -20.85
N LYS A 803 -8.40 19.90 -21.94
CA LYS A 803 -7.79 18.57 -21.98
C LYS A 803 -6.26 18.60 -21.88
N GLU A 804 -5.60 19.54 -22.56
CA GLU A 804 -4.14 19.71 -22.54
C GLU A 804 -3.63 20.13 -21.15
N LYS A 805 -4.28 21.13 -20.56
CA LYS A 805 -3.93 21.71 -19.26
C LYS A 805 -4.51 20.94 -18.07
N LYS A 806 -5.41 19.98 -18.34
CA LYS A 806 -6.12 19.13 -17.40
C LYS A 806 -6.81 19.92 -16.29
N PHE A 807 -7.74 20.81 -16.65
CA PHE A 807 -8.45 21.61 -15.64
C PHE A 807 -9.15 20.72 -14.60
N PHE A 808 -9.15 21.16 -13.34
CA PHE A 808 -9.70 20.43 -12.21
C PHE A 808 -10.67 21.30 -11.41
N HIS A 809 -11.95 20.92 -11.41
CA HIS A 809 -13.04 21.69 -10.80
C HIS A 809 -13.40 21.12 -9.43
N TRP A 810 -12.68 21.50 -8.38
CA TRP A 810 -12.69 20.87 -7.04
C TRP A 810 -14.08 20.52 -6.48
N LYS A 811 -14.99 21.49 -6.38
CA LYS A 811 -16.34 21.27 -5.82
C LYS A 811 -17.22 20.37 -6.71
N LEU A 812 -16.92 20.25 -8.02
CA LEU A 812 -17.61 19.36 -8.95
C LEU A 812 -16.99 17.95 -8.94
N GLU A 813 -15.68 17.86 -8.74
CA GLU A 813 -14.95 16.60 -8.73
C GLU A 813 -15.13 15.83 -7.41
N PHE A 814 -15.22 16.53 -6.28
CA PHE A 814 -15.45 15.91 -4.96
C PHE A 814 -16.71 16.45 -4.29
N PRO A 815 -17.89 16.35 -4.91
CA PRO A 815 -19.09 17.01 -4.39
C PRO A 815 -19.50 16.48 -3.01
N GLU A 816 -19.20 15.23 -2.68
CA GLU A 816 -19.46 14.62 -1.37
C GLU A 816 -18.62 15.21 -0.23
N VAL A 817 -17.56 15.94 -0.56
CA VAL A 817 -16.72 16.66 0.41
C VAL A 817 -17.37 18.00 0.77
N PHE A 818 -18.03 18.65 -0.19
CA PHE A 818 -18.51 20.02 -0.07
C PHE A 818 -20.03 20.17 0.09
N TYR A 819 -20.82 19.20 -0.37
CA TYR A 819 -22.27 19.28 -0.46
C TYR A 819 -22.99 18.16 0.30
N THR A 820 -24.19 18.51 0.77
CA THR A 820 -25.26 17.60 1.19
C THR A 820 -26.33 17.55 0.11
N GLU A 821 -27.31 16.66 0.29
CA GLU A 821 -28.52 16.64 -0.56
C GLU A 821 -29.32 17.95 -0.55
N ARG A 822 -29.10 18.80 0.47
CA ARG A 822 -29.83 20.06 0.69
C ARG A 822 -29.04 21.32 0.30
N GLY A 823 -27.83 21.17 -0.22
CA GLY A 823 -26.93 22.28 -0.54
C GLY A 823 -25.57 22.15 0.15
N GLU A 824 -24.81 23.24 0.23
CA GLU A 824 -23.48 23.22 0.84
C GLU A 824 -23.50 22.68 2.28
N LYS A 825 -22.47 21.89 2.63
CA LYS A 825 -22.26 21.43 3.99
C LYS A 825 -21.91 22.60 4.89
N GLU A 826 -22.52 22.62 6.07
CA GLU A 826 -21.99 23.41 7.19
C GLU A 826 -20.58 22.86 7.50
N ASN A 827 -19.57 23.73 7.42
CA ASN A 827 -18.17 23.34 7.53
C ASN A 827 -17.69 22.33 6.45
N SER A 828 -17.88 22.70 5.17
CA SER A 828 -17.42 21.95 3.99
C SER A 828 -15.89 21.92 3.84
N GLY A 829 -15.35 20.91 3.16
CA GLY A 829 -13.91 20.75 2.90
C GLY A 829 -13.34 19.39 3.33
N PHE A 830 -12.02 19.24 3.33
CA PHE A 830 -11.29 18.07 3.82
C PHE A 830 -10.97 18.19 5.32
N ASN A 831 -10.90 17.06 6.03
CA ASN A 831 -10.51 17.04 7.44
C ASN A 831 -9.02 17.36 7.62
N CYS A 832 -8.20 16.79 6.74
CA CYS A 832 -6.78 17.03 6.71
C CYS A 832 -6.32 17.24 5.27
N VAL A 833 -5.34 18.13 5.08
CA VAL A 833 -4.57 18.22 3.84
C VAL A 833 -3.11 17.93 4.20
N ILE A 834 -2.48 17.04 3.44
CA ILE A 834 -1.08 16.63 3.61
C ILE A 834 -0.40 16.62 2.24
N GLY A 835 0.92 16.49 2.21
CA GLY A 835 1.66 16.20 0.99
C GLY A 835 3.01 16.90 0.92
N ASN A 836 3.66 16.71 -0.22
CA ASN A 836 4.92 17.33 -0.58
C ASN A 836 4.76 18.03 -1.95
N PRO A 837 4.11 19.21 -1.99
CA PRO A 837 3.91 19.94 -3.22
C PRO A 837 5.25 20.39 -3.83
N PRO A 838 5.29 20.67 -5.14
CA PRO A 838 6.52 21.07 -5.83
C PRO A 838 7.05 22.47 -5.42
N TYR A 839 8.39 22.62 -5.26
CA TYR A 839 9.07 23.83 -4.70
C TYR A 839 10.01 24.61 -5.66
N GLU A 840 9.76 24.65 -6.97
CA GLU A 840 10.73 25.27 -7.90
C GLU A 840 10.27 26.61 -8.53
N THR A 841 11.01 27.67 -8.21
CA THR A 841 10.98 29.01 -8.88
C THR A 841 11.35 28.94 -10.37
N THR A 842 12.24 28.03 -10.78
CA THR A 842 12.59 27.77 -12.20
C THR A 842 11.42 27.27 -13.04
N ARG A 843 10.45 26.61 -12.40
CA ARG A 843 9.24 26.12 -13.06
C ARG A 843 8.43 27.29 -13.58
N LEU A 844 8.28 28.35 -12.78
CA LEU A 844 7.62 29.58 -13.22
C LEU A 844 8.32 30.17 -14.44
N GLU A 845 9.64 30.35 -14.44
CA GLU A 845 10.33 30.94 -15.60
C GLU A 845 10.04 30.22 -16.93
N SER A 846 9.97 28.88 -16.90
CA SER A 846 9.67 28.01 -18.05
C SER A 846 8.18 27.90 -18.45
N MET A 847 7.26 28.45 -17.66
CA MET A 847 5.83 28.39 -17.96
C MET A 847 5.43 29.33 -19.11
N GLY A 848 4.50 28.86 -19.94
CA GLY A 848 3.79 29.70 -20.90
C GLY A 848 3.15 30.92 -20.23
N SER A 849 3.21 32.07 -20.90
CA SER A 849 2.76 33.37 -20.41
C SER A 849 1.32 33.36 -19.87
N GLU A 850 0.46 32.55 -20.46
CA GLU A 850 -0.94 32.43 -20.09
C GLU A 850 -1.13 31.75 -18.73
N THR A 851 -0.31 30.73 -18.43
CA THR A 851 -0.41 30.02 -17.15
C THR A 851 0.10 30.88 -16.00
N LYS A 852 1.15 31.68 -16.23
CA LYS A 852 1.59 32.72 -15.28
C LYS A 852 0.49 33.73 -15.01
N LYS A 853 -0.18 34.21 -16.07
CA LYS A 853 -1.28 35.17 -15.94
C LYS A 853 -2.44 34.60 -15.12
N TYR A 854 -2.79 33.33 -15.32
CA TYR A 854 -3.82 32.67 -14.52
C TYR A 854 -3.40 32.52 -13.06
N LEU A 855 -2.18 32.06 -12.77
CA LEU A 855 -1.69 31.95 -11.40
C LEU A 855 -1.56 33.31 -10.70
N GLY A 856 -1.35 34.39 -11.46
CA GLY A 856 -1.40 35.76 -10.95
C GLY A 856 -2.76 36.19 -10.37
N LEU A 857 -3.82 35.39 -10.57
CA LEU A 857 -5.13 35.63 -9.94
C LEU A 857 -5.18 35.17 -8.47
N TYR A 858 -4.21 34.37 -8.03
CA TYR A 858 -4.15 33.91 -6.65
C TYR A 858 -3.69 35.04 -5.71
N PRO A 859 -4.29 35.19 -4.51
CA PRO A 859 -3.88 36.23 -3.57
C PRO A 859 -2.40 36.17 -3.17
N VAL A 860 -1.82 34.97 -3.14
CA VAL A 860 -0.41 34.74 -2.80
C VAL A 860 0.57 35.11 -3.91
N ALA A 861 0.09 35.55 -5.08
CA ALA A 861 0.94 35.87 -6.22
C ALA A 861 1.72 37.20 -6.07
N GLU A 862 1.43 38.00 -5.03
CA GLU A 862 2.06 39.31 -4.81
C GLU A 862 3.46 39.22 -4.18
N ASP A 863 3.80 38.14 -3.47
CA ASP A 863 5.11 37.92 -2.84
C ASP A 863 5.67 36.52 -3.08
N LYS A 864 6.85 36.44 -3.71
CA LYS A 864 7.62 35.22 -4.07
C LYS A 864 6.81 34.15 -4.83
N TYR A 865 6.95 34.19 -6.16
CA TYR A 865 6.50 33.17 -7.10
C TYR A 865 7.14 31.80 -6.83
N ASP A 866 6.51 30.97 -6.01
CA ASP A 866 6.82 29.54 -5.87
C ASP A 866 5.51 28.74 -5.95
N TYR A 867 5.53 27.61 -6.65
CA TYR A 867 4.40 26.68 -6.72
C TYR A 867 3.93 26.24 -5.35
N TYR A 868 4.88 26.09 -4.43
CA TYR A 868 4.60 25.80 -3.04
C TYR A 868 3.48 26.69 -2.48
N TRP A 869 3.59 28.01 -2.64
CA TRP A 869 2.61 28.96 -2.09
C TRP A 869 1.21 28.82 -2.70
N PHE A 870 1.11 28.49 -3.99
CA PHE A 870 -0.19 28.22 -4.61
C PHE A 870 -0.84 26.95 -4.04
N PHE A 871 -0.05 25.91 -3.78
CA PHE A 871 -0.55 24.70 -3.11
C PHE A 871 -0.90 24.95 -1.64
N ILE A 872 -0.13 25.76 -0.92
CA ILE A 872 -0.47 26.19 0.45
C ILE A 872 -1.79 26.97 0.47
N ASN A 873 -1.95 27.93 -0.45
CA ASN A 873 -3.19 28.68 -0.57
C ASN A 873 -4.38 27.77 -0.92
N LYS A 874 -4.20 26.88 -1.90
CA LYS A 874 -5.22 25.91 -2.30
C LYS A 874 -5.58 24.94 -1.17
N GLY A 875 -4.61 24.45 -0.43
CA GLY A 875 -4.83 23.58 0.74
C GLY A 875 -5.68 24.26 1.81
N ASN A 876 -5.44 25.55 2.06
CA ASN A 876 -6.27 26.35 2.99
C ASN A 876 -7.70 26.58 2.48
N GLU A 877 -7.92 26.71 1.17
CA GLU A 877 -9.29 26.79 0.61
C GLU A 877 -10.04 25.45 0.70
N LEU A 878 -9.31 24.34 0.59
CA LEU A 878 -9.87 22.99 0.55
C LEU A 878 -10.19 22.44 1.92
N ILE A 879 -9.62 22.99 2.99
CA ILE A 879 -9.77 22.44 4.34
C ILE A 879 -11.02 22.94 5.06
N LYS A 880 -11.64 22.07 5.87
CA LYS A 880 -12.73 22.45 6.78
C LYS A 880 -12.24 23.48 7.80
N LYS A 881 -13.16 24.31 8.31
CA LYS A 881 -12.97 25.06 9.56
C LYS A 881 -12.60 24.07 10.68
N HIS A 882 -11.47 24.33 11.34
CA HIS A 882 -10.84 23.45 12.33
C HIS A 882 -10.21 22.16 11.78
N GLY A 883 -10.02 22.04 10.46
CA GLY A 883 -9.18 20.99 9.90
C GLY A 883 -7.68 21.26 10.09
N TYR A 884 -6.87 20.25 9.84
CA TYR A 884 -5.41 20.32 10.00
C TYR A 884 -4.68 20.27 8.65
N PHE A 885 -3.78 21.23 8.41
CA PHE A 885 -2.96 21.27 7.22
C PHE A 885 -1.49 21.20 7.60
N SER A 886 -0.73 20.35 6.90
CA SER A 886 0.72 20.45 6.89
C SER A 886 1.25 20.03 5.53
N SER A 887 2.37 20.63 5.17
CA SER A 887 3.12 20.31 3.97
C SER A 887 4.56 20.12 4.39
N ALA A 888 5.31 19.28 3.67
CA ALA A 888 6.75 19.36 3.75
C ALA A 888 7.21 20.74 3.26
N ASP A 889 8.40 21.17 3.67
CA ASP A 889 9.15 22.31 3.14
C ASP A 889 10.65 21.99 3.32
N ARG A 890 11.52 22.58 2.48
CA ARG A 890 12.95 22.28 2.46
C ARG A 890 13.78 23.00 3.50
#